data_AF-A0AAW7G6H8-F1
#
_entry.id   AF-A0AAW7G6H8-F1
#
_cell.length_a   1.000
_cell.length_b   1.000
_cell.length_c   1.000
_cell.angle_alpha   90.00
_cell.angle_beta   90.00
_cell.angle_gamma   90.00
#
_symmetry.space_group_name_H-M   'P 1'
#
loop_
_entity.id
_entity.type
_entity.pdbx_description
1 polymer ?
#
loop_
_entity_poly.entity_id
_entity_poly.type
_entity_poly.pdbx_seq_one_letter_code
_entity_poly.pdbx_strand_id
1 'polypeptide(L)'
;MLHRLRQLSISSSLRGAFLTGALLTLSVSCVSLYSWHEQSSQIRYSLDDYFPRVHSAFLIEGNLNLVVDQLNEFLLAPNTTVRLQLRNQIISHLDKIEVLSRGLQPAEQQQLAVILQDSRALMAELDRVLYNMFLVREKVSELSARIDWLHDDFTTELNSLVQDFTWQQGTLLDQIEAKNGDAALYLKRAREVQNEQQQVYTLARIENQIVDDLRDRLNELKSGSDDGMLVENHIRYLENLKKTADENIRTLDDWPSTITLRQTIDELLEIGMMKNKMPDTMRDYVAAQKALVDASHAREATLGRFRTLLEAQLGSSHQQMQTFNQRLEQIVRVSGGLILLATLLALLLAWGLNHFFIRSRLVKRFTALNQAVVQIGLGRTDATIPVYGRDELGRIAGLLRHTLGQLSAQKNQLEQEVTERKEIESDLRATQDELIQTAKLAVVGQTMTTLAHEINQPLNALSMYLFTAGRAIEQGQSAQARSTLTKAEGLITRIDAIIRSLRQFARRAEPGTPLHPVDLRQTFNAAWELLSMRHKPQQGTLTLPDRSVWVAGDEVRIQQVLVNVLANALDACPVAAKIDVHWQAEGSRLCVFISDNGPGWPGALLPSLLKPFTTSKDVGLGIGLSICVSLMMQMNGELRLASTPGRNACVVLQFNLTDVNDVE
;
A
#
# COMPACT_ATOMS: atom_id res chain seq x y z
N MET A 1 -35.89 -0.28 19.23
CA MET A 1 -34.55 -0.85 18.94
C MET A 1 -33.40 -0.11 19.63
N LEU A 2 -33.31 1.23 19.54
CA LEU A 2 -32.27 2.07 20.17
C LEU A 2 -32.09 1.84 21.69
N HIS A 3 -33.17 1.54 22.43
CA HIS A 3 -33.11 1.29 23.88
C HIS A 3 -32.52 -0.09 24.25
N ARG A 4 -32.74 -1.12 23.41
CA ARG A 4 -32.10 -2.46 23.56
C ARG A 4 -30.64 -2.42 23.12
N LEU A 5 -30.32 -1.66 22.08
CA LEU A 5 -28.94 -1.46 21.64
C LEU A 5 -28.08 -0.86 22.76
N ARG A 6 -28.62 0.08 23.58
CA ARG A 6 -27.91 0.68 24.74
C ARG A 6 -27.48 -0.30 25.84
N GLN A 7 -28.02 -1.51 25.87
CA GLN A 7 -27.71 -2.55 26.90
C GLN A 7 -26.69 -3.59 26.43
N LEU A 8 -26.30 -3.55 25.14
CA LEU A 8 -25.30 -4.47 24.59
C LEU A 8 -23.91 -4.20 25.16
N SER A 9 -23.22 -5.27 25.50
CA SER A 9 -21.82 -5.23 25.92
C SER A 9 -20.92 -4.70 24.80
N ILE A 10 -19.77 -4.13 25.14
CA ILE A 10 -18.75 -3.66 24.19
C ILE A 10 -18.34 -4.81 23.28
N SER A 11 -18.16 -6.00 23.85
CA SER A 11 -17.82 -7.20 23.09
C SER A 11 -18.90 -7.56 22.06
N SER A 12 -20.18 -7.51 22.45
CA SER A 12 -21.30 -7.79 21.52
C SER A 12 -21.47 -6.69 20.45
N SER A 13 -21.15 -5.44 20.80
CA SER A 13 -21.16 -4.30 19.88
C SER A 13 -20.03 -4.44 18.84
N LEU A 14 -18.82 -4.81 19.27
CA LEU A 14 -17.68 -5.03 18.37
C LEU A 14 -17.91 -6.25 17.47
N ARG A 15 -18.39 -7.37 18.03
CA ARG A 15 -18.76 -8.58 17.28
C ARG A 15 -19.87 -8.29 16.27
N GLY A 16 -20.89 -7.51 16.65
CA GLY A 16 -21.94 -7.06 15.76
C GLY A 16 -21.40 -6.24 14.59
N ALA A 17 -20.49 -5.29 14.86
CA ALA A 17 -19.84 -4.47 13.84
C ALA A 17 -19.01 -5.32 12.85
N PHE A 18 -18.21 -6.26 13.36
CA PHE A 18 -17.45 -7.22 12.54
C PHE A 18 -18.36 -8.12 11.70
N LEU A 19 -19.44 -8.65 12.28
CA LEU A 19 -20.43 -9.46 11.56
C LEU A 19 -21.12 -8.68 10.44
N THR A 20 -21.53 -7.44 10.69
CA THR A 20 -22.11 -6.58 9.63
C THR A 20 -21.09 -6.25 8.55
N GLY A 21 -19.82 -6.01 8.90
CA GLY A 21 -18.75 -5.82 7.92
C GLY A 21 -18.56 -7.05 7.04
N ALA A 22 -18.46 -8.24 7.64
CA ALA A 22 -18.34 -9.50 6.93
C ALA A 22 -19.55 -9.79 6.02
N LEU A 23 -20.76 -9.50 6.49
CA LEU A 23 -21.99 -9.70 5.71
C LEU A 23 -22.08 -8.74 4.50
N LEU A 24 -21.60 -7.51 4.65
CA LEU A 24 -21.48 -6.55 3.56
C LEU A 24 -20.47 -7.01 2.51
N THR A 25 -19.30 -7.48 2.95
CA THR A 25 -18.28 -8.03 2.05
C THR A 25 -18.84 -9.25 1.29
N LEU A 26 -19.50 -10.17 1.99
CA LEU A 26 -20.14 -11.35 1.38
C LEU A 26 -21.17 -10.95 0.31
N SER A 27 -22.00 -9.93 0.59
CA SER A 27 -23.02 -9.45 -0.34
C SER A 27 -22.40 -8.86 -1.61
N VAL A 28 -21.38 -8.00 -1.47
CA VAL A 28 -20.65 -7.43 -2.61
C VAL A 28 -19.95 -8.54 -3.41
N SER A 29 -19.31 -9.50 -2.73
CA SER A 29 -18.68 -10.65 -3.37
C SER A 29 -19.69 -11.51 -4.14
N CYS A 30 -20.89 -11.73 -3.61
CA CYS A 30 -21.94 -12.51 -4.28
C CYS A 30 -22.42 -11.83 -5.57
N VAL A 31 -22.66 -10.51 -5.53
CA VAL A 31 -23.05 -9.72 -6.72
C VAL A 31 -21.95 -9.74 -7.77
N SER A 32 -20.69 -9.60 -7.34
CA SER A 32 -19.54 -9.68 -8.25
C SER A 32 -19.41 -11.06 -8.90
N LEU A 33 -19.61 -12.14 -8.13
CA LEU A 33 -19.53 -13.51 -8.61
C LEU A 33 -20.65 -13.86 -9.59
N TYR A 34 -21.87 -13.35 -9.34
CA TYR A 34 -22.99 -13.44 -10.26
C TYR A 34 -22.71 -12.71 -11.58
N SER A 35 -22.23 -11.46 -11.52
CA SER A 35 -21.80 -10.70 -12.71
C SER A 35 -20.75 -11.44 -13.52
N TRP A 36 -19.74 -12.00 -12.85
CA TRP A 36 -18.69 -12.78 -13.51
C TRP A 36 -19.25 -14.03 -14.21
N HIS A 37 -20.16 -14.74 -13.55
CA HIS A 37 -20.79 -15.93 -14.12
C HIS A 37 -21.59 -15.60 -15.40
N GLU A 38 -22.39 -14.54 -15.37
CA GLU A 38 -23.23 -14.13 -16.50
C GLU A 38 -22.37 -13.65 -17.70
N GLN A 39 -21.32 -12.87 -17.43
CA GLN A 39 -20.33 -12.49 -18.45
C GLN A 39 -19.59 -13.70 -19.01
N SER A 40 -19.14 -14.63 -18.16
CA SER A 40 -18.43 -15.84 -18.59
C SER A 40 -19.32 -16.73 -19.47
N SER A 41 -20.60 -16.87 -19.15
CA SER A 41 -21.55 -17.65 -19.94
C SER A 41 -21.75 -17.06 -21.35
N GLN A 42 -21.89 -15.74 -21.45
CA GLN A 42 -22.05 -15.05 -22.73
C GLN A 42 -20.79 -15.13 -23.60
N ILE A 43 -19.60 -14.93 -22.99
CA ILE A 43 -18.32 -15.06 -23.71
C ILE A 43 -18.14 -16.47 -24.24
N ARG A 44 -18.48 -17.49 -23.43
CA ARG A 44 -18.33 -18.90 -23.82
C ARG A 44 -19.30 -19.29 -24.93
N TYR A 45 -20.56 -18.87 -24.84
CA TYR A 45 -21.53 -19.03 -25.93
C TYR A 45 -21.03 -18.44 -27.25
N SER A 46 -20.44 -17.24 -27.20
CA SER A 46 -19.90 -16.60 -28.40
C SER A 46 -18.63 -17.28 -28.94
N LEU A 47 -17.73 -17.73 -28.06
CA LEU A 47 -16.53 -18.47 -28.47
C LEU A 47 -16.85 -19.84 -29.07
N ASP A 48 -17.85 -20.54 -28.53
CA ASP A 48 -18.16 -21.91 -28.96
C ASP A 48 -19.11 -21.94 -30.17
N ASP A 49 -20.07 -21.02 -30.27
CA ASP A 49 -21.14 -21.10 -31.27
C ASP A 49 -21.07 -20.00 -32.33
N TYR A 50 -20.56 -18.81 -32.00
CA TYR A 50 -20.56 -17.66 -32.91
C TYR A 50 -19.26 -17.52 -33.70
N PHE A 51 -18.11 -17.48 -33.03
CA PHE A 51 -16.81 -17.30 -33.69
C PHE A 51 -16.48 -18.40 -34.71
N PRO A 52 -16.71 -19.69 -34.44
CA PRO A 52 -16.47 -20.75 -35.42
C PRO A 52 -17.35 -20.59 -36.66
N ARG A 53 -18.61 -20.16 -36.50
CA ARG A 53 -19.54 -19.92 -37.62
C ARG A 53 -19.09 -18.76 -38.50
N VAL A 54 -18.72 -17.64 -37.89
CA VAL A 54 -18.20 -16.48 -38.63
C VAL A 54 -16.89 -16.84 -39.34
N HIS A 55 -16.03 -17.60 -38.68
CA HIS A 55 -14.79 -18.08 -39.28
C HIS A 55 -15.05 -19.01 -40.47
N SER A 56 -15.97 -19.98 -40.34
CA SER A 56 -16.39 -20.83 -41.45
C SER A 56 -16.99 -20.03 -42.60
N ALA A 57 -17.86 -19.06 -42.32
CA ALA A 57 -18.45 -18.19 -43.34
C ALA A 57 -17.38 -17.37 -44.09
N PHE A 58 -16.39 -16.81 -43.38
CA PHE A 58 -15.28 -16.07 -43.98
C PHE A 58 -14.37 -16.97 -44.85
N LEU A 59 -14.08 -18.19 -44.38
CA LEU A 59 -13.31 -19.15 -45.17
C LEU A 59 -14.09 -19.62 -46.42
N ILE A 60 -15.41 -19.76 -46.31
CA ILE A 60 -16.28 -20.09 -47.45
C ILE A 60 -16.24 -18.95 -48.48
N GLU A 61 -16.38 -17.70 -48.05
CA GLU A 61 -16.27 -16.51 -48.91
C GLU A 61 -14.93 -16.46 -49.65
N GLY A 62 -13.81 -16.67 -48.93
CA GLY A 62 -12.49 -16.68 -49.53
C GLY A 62 -12.32 -17.76 -50.60
N ASN A 63 -12.81 -18.99 -50.34
CA ASN A 63 -12.78 -20.05 -51.35
C ASN A 63 -13.74 -19.76 -52.51
N LEU A 64 -14.87 -19.08 -52.26
CA LEU A 64 -15.81 -18.74 -53.30
C LEU A 64 -15.22 -17.72 -54.28
N ASN A 65 -14.58 -16.67 -53.77
CA ASN A 65 -13.94 -15.68 -54.62
C ASN A 65 -12.89 -16.33 -55.55
N LEU A 66 -12.11 -17.29 -55.02
CA LEU A 66 -11.19 -18.08 -55.84
C LEU A 66 -11.90 -18.92 -56.91
N VAL A 67 -13.05 -19.53 -56.57
CA VAL A 67 -13.86 -20.25 -57.56
C VAL A 67 -14.34 -19.32 -58.67
N VAL A 68 -14.83 -18.12 -58.33
CA VAL A 68 -15.30 -17.15 -59.33
C VAL A 68 -14.17 -16.72 -60.26
N ASP A 69 -13.02 -16.38 -59.70
CA ASP A 69 -11.84 -15.95 -60.48
C ASP A 69 -11.35 -17.08 -61.39
N GLN A 70 -11.19 -18.30 -60.85
CA GLN A 70 -10.74 -19.46 -61.63
C GLN A 70 -11.76 -19.86 -62.71
N LEU A 71 -13.05 -19.67 -62.46
CA LEU A 71 -14.11 -19.96 -63.45
C LEU A 71 -14.08 -18.95 -64.61
N ASN A 72 -13.73 -17.69 -64.34
CA ASN A 72 -13.48 -16.71 -65.39
C ASN A 72 -12.22 -17.06 -66.21
N GLU A 73 -11.13 -17.45 -65.54
CA GLU A 73 -9.92 -17.93 -66.21
C GLU A 73 -10.16 -19.20 -67.03
N PHE A 74 -11.05 -20.09 -66.57
CA PHE A 74 -11.38 -21.35 -67.24
C PHE A 74 -11.96 -21.14 -68.64
N LEU A 75 -12.80 -20.11 -68.83
CA LEU A 75 -13.36 -19.76 -70.14
C LEU A 75 -12.31 -19.22 -71.12
N LEU A 76 -11.25 -18.60 -70.59
CA LEU A 76 -10.17 -17.97 -71.36
C LEU A 76 -8.95 -18.90 -71.51
N ALA A 77 -9.03 -20.13 -71.02
CA ALA A 77 -7.91 -21.05 -70.97
C ALA A 77 -7.35 -21.32 -72.40
N PRO A 78 -6.05 -21.08 -72.65
CA PRO A 78 -5.48 -21.13 -73.99
C PRO A 78 -5.32 -22.56 -74.53
N ASN A 79 -5.31 -23.56 -73.65
CA ASN A 79 -5.14 -24.97 -74.03
C ASN A 79 -5.83 -25.92 -73.03
N THR A 80 -5.93 -27.19 -73.41
CA THR A 80 -6.60 -28.24 -72.62
C THR A 80 -5.92 -28.52 -71.29
N THR A 81 -4.59 -28.39 -71.21
CA THR A 81 -3.83 -28.64 -69.97
C THR A 81 -4.17 -27.62 -68.88
N VAL A 82 -4.14 -26.33 -69.21
CA VAL A 82 -4.52 -25.24 -68.30
C VAL A 82 -5.98 -25.38 -67.88
N ARG A 83 -6.85 -25.76 -68.81
CA ARG A 83 -8.28 -25.99 -68.55
C ARG A 83 -8.51 -27.12 -67.54
N LEU A 84 -7.85 -28.27 -67.71
CA LEU A 84 -7.92 -29.39 -66.75
C LEU A 84 -7.38 -29.01 -65.37
N GLN A 85 -6.30 -28.23 -65.31
CA GLN A 85 -5.77 -27.73 -64.05
C GLN A 85 -6.77 -26.82 -63.33
N LEU A 86 -7.32 -25.83 -64.02
CA LEU A 86 -8.33 -24.91 -63.46
C LEU A 86 -9.58 -25.68 -63.01
N ARG A 87 -10.06 -26.66 -63.80
CA ARG A 87 -11.17 -27.53 -63.41
C ARG A 87 -10.91 -28.23 -62.08
N ASN A 88 -9.75 -28.84 -61.91
CA ASN A 88 -9.40 -29.55 -60.68
C ASN A 88 -9.29 -28.59 -59.48
N GLN A 89 -8.78 -27.37 -59.70
CA GLN A 89 -8.72 -26.33 -58.67
C GLN A 89 -10.12 -25.89 -58.24
N ILE A 90 -11.01 -25.58 -59.19
CA ILE A 90 -12.40 -25.21 -58.92
C ILE A 90 -13.10 -26.30 -58.12
N ILE A 91 -13.02 -27.57 -58.54
CA ILE A 91 -13.62 -28.70 -57.83
C ILE A 91 -13.06 -28.81 -56.41
N SER A 92 -11.74 -28.66 -56.22
CA SER A 92 -11.12 -28.69 -54.90
C SER A 92 -11.62 -27.56 -53.98
N HIS A 93 -11.82 -26.35 -54.50
CA HIS A 93 -12.40 -25.26 -53.72
C HIS A 93 -13.87 -25.50 -53.39
N LEU A 94 -14.66 -26.05 -54.31
CA LEU A 94 -16.04 -26.46 -54.04
C LEU A 94 -16.10 -27.54 -52.94
N ASP A 95 -15.19 -28.52 -52.95
CA ASP A 95 -15.10 -29.54 -51.90
C ASP A 95 -14.73 -28.95 -50.54
N LYS A 96 -13.81 -27.98 -50.51
CA LYS A 96 -13.47 -27.24 -49.28
C LYS A 96 -14.67 -26.48 -48.73
N ILE A 97 -15.43 -25.81 -49.61
CA ILE A 97 -16.66 -25.11 -49.22
C ILE A 97 -17.67 -26.10 -48.64
N GLU A 98 -17.84 -27.27 -49.24
CA GLU A 98 -18.73 -28.32 -48.71
C GLU A 98 -18.31 -28.77 -47.30
N VAL A 99 -17.01 -28.99 -47.06
CA VAL A 99 -16.52 -29.37 -45.72
C VAL A 99 -16.75 -28.24 -44.71
N LEU A 100 -16.45 -27.00 -45.08
CA LEU A 100 -16.64 -25.83 -44.22
C LEU A 100 -18.13 -25.57 -43.92
N SER A 101 -19.02 -25.91 -44.85
CA SER A 101 -20.48 -25.75 -44.68
C SER A 101 -21.05 -26.55 -43.50
N ARG A 102 -20.36 -27.60 -43.05
CA ARG A 102 -20.79 -28.39 -41.88
C ARG A 102 -20.77 -27.60 -40.57
N GLY A 103 -20.06 -26.48 -40.53
CA GLY A 103 -20.06 -25.55 -39.40
C GLY A 103 -21.24 -24.58 -39.38
N LEU A 104 -22.06 -24.54 -40.46
CA LEU A 104 -23.19 -23.63 -40.60
C LEU A 104 -24.49 -24.21 -40.02
N GLN A 105 -25.56 -23.42 -39.98
CA GLN A 105 -26.86 -23.91 -39.56
C GLN A 105 -27.44 -24.92 -40.57
N PRO A 106 -28.29 -25.88 -40.14
CA PRO A 106 -28.83 -26.90 -41.04
C PRO A 106 -29.56 -26.34 -42.27
N ALA A 107 -30.28 -25.23 -42.12
CA ALA A 107 -30.98 -24.57 -43.23
C ALA A 107 -30.01 -23.96 -44.25
N GLU A 108 -28.94 -23.32 -43.77
CA GLU A 108 -27.88 -22.73 -44.60
C GLU A 108 -27.07 -23.80 -45.31
N GLN A 109 -26.74 -24.88 -44.59
CA GLN A 109 -26.05 -26.03 -45.14
C GLN A 109 -26.84 -26.66 -46.29
N GLN A 110 -28.16 -26.79 -46.15
CA GLN A 110 -29.02 -27.35 -47.18
C GLN A 110 -29.10 -26.44 -48.42
N GLN A 111 -29.20 -25.13 -48.24
CA GLN A 111 -29.17 -24.18 -49.37
C GLN A 111 -27.82 -24.21 -50.09
N LEU A 112 -26.71 -24.16 -49.34
CA LEU A 112 -25.37 -24.20 -49.91
C LEU A 112 -25.09 -25.52 -50.64
N ALA A 113 -25.58 -26.65 -50.13
CA ALA A 113 -25.46 -27.95 -50.80
C ALA A 113 -26.11 -27.97 -52.19
N VAL A 114 -27.30 -27.36 -52.35
CA VAL A 114 -27.97 -27.25 -53.65
C VAL A 114 -27.12 -26.43 -54.62
N ILE A 115 -26.59 -25.28 -54.17
CA ILE A 115 -25.77 -24.42 -55.04
C ILE A 115 -24.44 -25.09 -55.42
N LEU A 116 -23.81 -25.83 -54.49
CA LEU A 116 -22.60 -26.61 -54.76
C LEU A 116 -22.87 -27.70 -55.80
N GLN A 117 -24.01 -28.39 -55.71
CA GLN A 117 -24.43 -29.38 -56.69
C GLN A 117 -24.66 -28.74 -58.06
N ASP A 118 -25.38 -27.62 -58.13
CA ASP A 118 -25.59 -26.86 -59.37
C ASP A 118 -24.26 -26.43 -59.99
N SER A 119 -23.31 -25.96 -59.17
CA SER A 119 -22.00 -25.49 -59.63
C SER A 119 -21.14 -26.63 -60.18
N ARG A 120 -21.20 -27.83 -59.60
CA ARG A 120 -20.54 -29.02 -60.15
C ARG A 120 -21.16 -29.44 -61.48
N ALA A 121 -22.49 -29.41 -61.60
CA ALA A 121 -23.19 -29.72 -62.84
C ALA A 121 -22.84 -28.70 -63.94
N LEU A 122 -22.85 -27.42 -63.61
CA LEU A 122 -22.43 -26.33 -64.49
C LEU A 122 -20.98 -26.51 -64.96
N MET A 123 -20.08 -26.89 -64.06
CA MET A 123 -18.67 -27.11 -64.41
C MET A 123 -18.51 -28.25 -65.43
N ALA A 124 -19.25 -29.35 -65.27
CA ALA A 124 -19.24 -30.45 -66.22
C ALA A 124 -19.82 -30.02 -67.58
N GLU A 125 -20.88 -29.20 -67.57
CA GLU A 125 -21.48 -28.68 -68.79
C GLU A 125 -20.57 -27.70 -69.53
N LEU A 126 -19.92 -26.77 -68.82
CA LEU A 126 -18.93 -25.85 -69.40
C LEU A 126 -17.75 -26.59 -70.03
N ASP A 127 -17.24 -27.62 -69.37
CA ASP A 127 -16.14 -28.44 -69.91
C ASP A 127 -16.55 -29.12 -71.23
N ARG A 128 -17.75 -29.72 -71.26
CA ARG A 128 -18.33 -30.34 -72.46
C ARG A 128 -18.52 -29.35 -73.60
N VAL A 129 -19.10 -28.19 -73.30
CA VAL A 129 -19.41 -27.17 -74.31
C VAL A 129 -18.16 -26.50 -74.86
N LEU A 130 -17.19 -26.16 -74.01
CA LEU A 130 -15.91 -25.61 -74.46
C LEU A 130 -15.09 -26.62 -75.25
N TYR A 131 -15.17 -27.91 -74.92
CA TYR A 131 -14.53 -28.96 -75.69
C TYR A 131 -15.16 -29.07 -77.09
N ASN A 132 -16.49 -29.08 -77.18
CA ASN A 132 -17.19 -29.08 -78.46
C ASN A 132 -16.86 -27.84 -79.30
N MET A 133 -16.85 -26.64 -78.69
CA MET A 133 -16.45 -25.41 -79.38
C MET A 133 -15.01 -25.49 -79.90
N PHE A 134 -14.07 -26.07 -79.13
CA PHE A 134 -12.71 -26.29 -79.58
C PHE A 134 -12.64 -27.21 -80.82
N LEU A 135 -13.33 -28.36 -80.77
CA LEU A 135 -13.36 -29.30 -81.90
C LEU A 135 -13.92 -28.67 -83.17
N VAL A 136 -15.00 -27.89 -83.07
CA VAL A 136 -15.59 -27.26 -84.27
C VAL A 136 -14.74 -26.11 -84.77
N ARG A 137 -14.10 -25.32 -83.89
CA ARG A 137 -13.11 -24.30 -84.30
C ARG A 137 -11.94 -24.91 -85.06
N GLU A 138 -11.48 -26.08 -84.64
CA GLU A 138 -10.41 -26.81 -85.35
C GLU A 138 -10.86 -27.21 -86.76
N LYS A 139 -12.07 -27.79 -86.90
CA LYS A 139 -12.65 -28.11 -88.23
C LYS A 139 -12.78 -26.88 -89.12
N VAL A 140 -13.22 -25.74 -88.59
CA VAL A 140 -13.29 -24.47 -89.32
C VAL A 140 -11.90 -24.01 -89.77
N SER A 141 -10.88 -24.17 -88.93
CA SER A 141 -9.49 -23.87 -89.28
C SER A 141 -8.96 -24.79 -90.38
N GLU A 142 -9.27 -26.09 -90.31
CA GLU A 142 -8.92 -27.08 -91.32
C GLU A 142 -9.55 -26.77 -92.68
N LEU A 143 -10.85 -26.41 -92.70
CA LEU A 143 -11.55 -25.99 -93.91
C LEU A 143 -10.94 -24.73 -94.51
N SER A 144 -10.66 -23.71 -93.68
CA SER A 144 -10.00 -22.48 -94.12
C SER A 144 -8.66 -22.77 -94.78
N ALA A 145 -7.81 -23.59 -94.14
CA ALA A 145 -6.51 -23.97 -94.68
C ALA A 145 -6.64 -24.79 -95.99
N ARG A 146 -7.67 -25.65 -96.10
CA ARG A 146 -7.91 -26.42 -97.33
C ARG A 146 -8.34 -25.53 -98.49
N ILE A 147 -9.21 -24.53 -98.24
CA ILE A 147 -9.62 -23.55 -99.25
C ILE A 147 -8.43 -22.72 -99.72
N ASP A 148 -7.62 -22.21 -98.78
CA ASP A 148 -6.43 -21.43 -99.10
C ASP A 148 -5.43 -22.23 -99.94
N TRP A 149 -5.25 -23.52 -99.63
CA TRP A 149 -4.39 -24.41 -100.40
C TRP A 149 -4.92 -24.66 -101.82
N LEU A 150 -6.22 -24.92 -101.99
CA LEU A 150 -6.83 -25.12 -103.31
C LEU A 150 -6.74 -23.86 -104.18
N HIS A 151 -6.93 -22.68 -103.59
CA HIS A 151 -6.81 -21.41 -104.29
C HIS A 151 -5.37 -21.14 -104.78
N ASP A 152 -4.37 -21.44 -103.96
CA ASP A 152 -2.95 -21.31 -104.32
C ASP A 152 -2.56 -22.29 -105.45
N ASP A 153 -3.07 -23.53 -105.38
CA ASP A 153 -2.90 -24.55 -106.41
C ASP A 153 -3.54 -24.12 -107.74
N PHE A 154 -4.79 -23.63 -107.71
CA PHE A 154 -5.47 -23.08 -108.88
C PHE A 154 -4.70 -21.91 -109.51
N THR A 155 -4.21 -20.99 -108.67
CA THR A 155 -3.46 -19.81 -109.12
C THR A 155 -2.14 -20.21 -109.77
N THR A 156 -1.46 -21.22 -109.23
CA THR A 156 -0.22 -21.76 -109.79
C THR A 156 -0.46 -22.36 -111.17
N GLU A 157 -1.44 -23.25 -111.29
CA GLU A 157 -1.83 -23.89 -112.55
C GLU A 157 -2.30 -22.86 -113.59
N LEU A 158 -3.07 -21.85 -113.16
CA LEU A 158 -3.54 -20.76 -114.01
C LEU A 158 -2.37 -19.97 -114.60
N ASN A 159 -1.39 -19.60 -113.77
CA ASN A 159 -0.23 -18.83 -114.20
C ASN A 159 0.61 -19.63 -115.22
N SER A 160 0.82 -20.92 -114.99
CA SER A 160 1.48 -21.81 -115.94
C SER A 160 0.72 -21.87 -117.27
N LEU A 161 -0.59 -22.05 -117.22
CA LEU A 161 -1.43 -22.13 -118.41
C LEU A 161 -1.46 -20.81 -119.21
N VAL A 162 -1.51 -19.67 -118.52
CA VAL A 162 -1.45 -18.33 -119.15
C VAL A 162 -0.09 -18.09 -119.82
N GLN A 163 1.01 -18.55 -119.23
CA GLN A 163 2.34 -18.51 -119.86
C GLN A 163 2.36 -19.36 -121.13
N ASP A 164 1.80 -20.57 -121.10
CA ASP A 164 1.70 -21.45 -122.27
C ASP A 164 0.89 -20.82 -123.39
N PHE A 165 -0.27 -20.21 -123.09
CA PHE A 165 -1.06 -19.48 -124.09
C PHE A 165 -0.29 -18.29 -124.69
N THR A 166 0.42 -17.53 -123.86
CA THR A 166 1.23 -16.39 -124.30
C THR A 166 2.34 -16.86 -125.25
N TRP A 167 3.00 -17.98 -124.92
CA TRP A 167 4.02 -18.59 -125.76
C TRP A 167 3.45 -19.12 -127.09
N GLN A 168 2.30 -19.79 -127.06
CA GLN A 168 1.62 -20.28 -128.26
C GLN A 168 1.22 -19.13 -129.19
N GLN A 169 0.65 -18.04 -128.64
CA GLN A 169 0.31 -16.84 -129.41
C GLN A 169 1.54 -16.20 -130.03
N GLY A 170 2.64 -16.05 -129.27
CA GLY A 170 3.91 -15.53 -129.79
C GLY A 170 4.45 -16.37 -130.95
N THR A 171 4.49 -17.70 -130.78
CA THR A 171 4.96 -18.63 -131.81
C THR A 171 4.11 -18.56 -133.09
N LEU A 172 2.78 -18.42 -132.95
CA LEU A 172 1.88 -18.27 -134.10
C LEU A 172 2.07 -16.92 -134.81
N LEU A 173 2.31 -15.83 -134.07
CA LEU A 173 2.61 -14.52 -134.64
C LEU A 173 3.95 -14.53 -135.40
N ASP A 174 4.98 -15.15 -134.83
CA ASP A 174 6.29 -15.31 -135.49
C ASP A 174 6.17 -16.10 -136.81
N GLN A 175 5.33 -17.15 -136.84
CA GLN A 175 5.07 -17.93 -138.06
C GLN A 175 4.35 -17.10 -139.15
N ILE A 176 3.42 -16.24 -138.74
CA ILE A 176 2.73 -15.30 -139.64
C ILE A 176 3.72 -14.28 -140.21
N GLU A 177 4.56 -13.69 -139.36
CA GLU A 177 5.57 -12.69 -139.78
C GLU A 177 6.61 -13.30 -140.73
N ALA A 178 7.08 -14.52 -140.44
CA ALA A 178 8.03 -15.25 -141.28
C ALA A 178 7.44 -15.73 -142.62
N LYS A 179 6.14 -15.54 -142.88
CA LYS A 179 5.40 -16.04 -144.07
C LYS A 179 5.52 -17.55 -144.28
N ASN A 180 5.71 -18.32 -143.21
CA ASN A 180 5.95 -19.76 -143.26
C ASN A 180 4.62 -20.54 -143.19
N GLY A 181 3.93 -20.73 -144.32
CA GLY A 181 2.68 -21.50 -144.42
C GLY A 181 1.44 -20.63 -144.66
N ASP A 182 0.25 -21.16 -144.37
CA ASP A 182 -1.02 -20.45 -144.58
C ASP A 182 -1.31 -19.49 -143.41
N ALA A 183 -1.10 -18.19 -143.64
CA ALA A 183 -1.36 -17.14 -142.66
C ALA A 183 -2.81 -17.12 -142.17
N ALA A 184 -3.79 -17.52 -142.99
CA ALA A 184 -5.19 -17.58 -142.57
C ALA A 184 -5.42 -18.69 -141.52
N LEU A 185 -4.71 -19.81 -141.66
CA LEU A 185 -4.75 -20.92 -140.70
C LEU A 185 -4.15 -20.53 -139.35
N TYR A 186 -2.98 -19.87 -139.34
CA TYR A 186 -2.37 -19.41 -138.09
C TYR A 186 -3.16 -18.31 -137.40
N LEU A 187 -3.76 -17.37 -138.14
CA LEU A 187 -4.67 -16.37 -137.59
C LEU A 187 -5.92 -17.02 -136.97
N LYS A 188 -6.46 -18.06 -137.60
CA LYS A 188 -7.56 -18.83 -137.03
C LYS A 188 -7.14 -19.49 -135.72
N ARG A 189 -5.98 -20.15 -135.68
CA ARG A 189 -5.46 -20.78 -134.46
C ARG A 189 -5.16 -19.76 -133.36
N ALA A 190 -4.62 -18.60 -133.69
CA ALA A 190 -4.36 -17.54 -132.72
C ALA A 190 -5.66 -17.01 -132.09
N ARG A 191 -6.75 -16.90 -132.87
CA ARG A 191 -8.08 -16.58 -132.32
C ARG A 191 -8.64 -17.69 -131.45
N GLU A 192 -8.41 -18.96 -131.79
CA GLU A 192 -8.77 -20.10 -130.94
C GLU A 192 -8.05 -19.99 -129.59
N VAL A 193 -6.73 -19.82 -129.58
CA VAL A 193 -5.93 -19.66 -128.35
C VAL A 193 -6.36 -18.42 -127.55
N GLN A 194 -6.70 -17.32 -128.21
CA GLN A 194 -7.24 -16.14 -127.54
C GLN A 194 -8.61 -16.41 -126.89
N ASN A 195 -9.49 -17.15 -127.56
CA ASN A 195 -10.79 -17.52 -127.02
C ASN A 195 -10.63 -18.48 -125.82
N GLU A 196 -9.72 -19.44 -125.89
CA GLU A 196 -9.37 -20.34 -124.77
C GLU A 196 -8.91 -19.55 -123.55
N GLN A 197 -7.96 -18.63 -123.76
CA GLN A 197 -7.43 -17.78 -122.70
C GLN A 197 -8.55 -16.97 -122.03
N GLN A 198 -9.50 -16.43 -122.81
CA GLN A 198 -10.65 -15.70 -122.29
C GLN A 198 -11.59 -16.58 -121.44
N GLN A 199 -11.79 -17.83 -121.85
CA GLN A 199 -12.59 -18.79 -121.08
C GLN A 199 -11.89 -19.18 -119.77
N VAL A 200 -10.57 -19.37 -119.80
CA VAL A 200 -9.76 -19.64 -118.60
C VAL A 200 -9.79 -18.47 -117.61
N TYR A 201 -9.70 -17.23 -118.08
CA TYR A 201 -9.89 -16.07 -117.19
C TYR A 201 -11.32 -15.98 -116.62
N THR A 202 -12.31 -16.44 -117.38
CA THR A 202 -13.70 -16.53 -116.89
C THR A 202 -13.81 -17.56 -115.76
N LEU A 203 -13.16 -18.72 -115.90
CA LEU A 203 -13.04 -19.70 -114.81
C LEU A 203 -12.32 -19.12 -113.60
N ALA A 204 -11.20 -18.41 -113.80
CA ALA A 204 -10.48 -17.78 -112.70
C ALA A 204 -11.34 -16.77 -111.93
N ARG A 205 -12.20 -16.01 -112.63
CA ARG A 205 -13.16 -15.11 -111.96
C ARG A 205 -14.20 -15.88 -111.15
N ILE A 206 -14.72 -16.98 -111.68
CA ILE A 206 -15.71 -17.82 -110.98
C ILE A 206 -15.06 -18.46 -109.74
N GLU A 207 -13.83 -18.95 -109.87
CA GLU A 207 -13.06 -19.51 -108.76
C GLU A 207 -12.86 -18.48 -107.64
N ASN A 208 -12.43 -17.26 -107.97
CA ASN A 208 -12.28 -16.20 -106.98
C ASN A 208 -13.62 -15.89 -106.28
N GLN A 209 -14.73 -15.85 -107.02
CA GLN A 209 -16.07 -15.65 -106.42
C GLN A 209 -16.47 -16.76 -105.46
N ILE A 210 -16.08 -18.01 -105.74
CA ILE A 210 -16.32 -19.16 -104.85
C ILE A 210 -15.44 -19.02 -103.61
N VAL A 211 -14.13 -18.79 -103.78
CA VAL A 211 -13.19 -18.68 -102.66
C VAL A 211 -13.53 -17.51 -101.74
N ASP A 212 -13.89 -16.34 -102.30
CA ASP A 212 -14.28 -15.18 -101.53
C ASP A 212 -15.53 -15.46 -100.69
N ASP A 213 -16.58 -16.06 -101.28
CA ASP A 213 -17.79 -16.43 -100.53
C ASP A 213 -17.49 -17.47 -99.42
N LEU A 214 -16.68 -18.49 -99.71
CA LEU A 214 -16.29 -19.48 -98.70
C LEU A 214 -15.48 -18.84 -97.55
N ARG A 215 -14.50 -17.98 -97.87
CA ARG A 215 -13.68 -17.27 -96.87
C ARG A 215 -14.53 -16.33 -96.03
N ASP A 216 -15.39 -15.53 -96.65
CA ASP A 216 -16.26 -14.58 -95.96
C ASP A 216 -17.18 -15.31 -94.99
N ARG A 217 -17.78 -16.44 -95.39
CA ARG A 217 -18.64 -17.24 -94.50
C ARG A 217 -17.87 -17.85 -93.32
N LEU A 218 -16.68 -18.39 -93.55
CA LEU A 218 -15.86 -18.90 -92.44
C LEU A 218 -15.41 -17.78 -91.49
N ASN A 219 -15.20 -16.57 -92.00
CA ASN A 219 -14.83 -15.41 -91.17
C ASN A 219 -16.02 -14.84 -90.39
N GLU A 220 -17.22 -14.79 -90.97
CA GLU A 220 -18.46 -14.40 -90.29
C GLU A 220 -18.81 -15.34 -89.11
N LEU A 221 -18.53 -16.64 -89.25
CA LEU A 221 -18.67 -17.57 -88.12
C LEU A 221 -17.72 -17.20 -86.97
N LYS A 222 -16.47 -16.88 -87.29
CA LYS A 222 -15.45 -16.51 -86.30
C LYS A 222 -15.77 -15.18 -85.60
N SER A 223 -16.43 -14.23 -86.28
CA SER A 223 -16.85 -12.95 -85.68
C SER A 223 -18.10 -13.09 -84.80
N GLY A 224 -18.81 -14.22 -84.87
CA GLY A 224 -19.93 -14.54 -83.99
C GLY A 224 -21.24 -13.81 -84.32
N SER A 225 -21.38 -13.30 -85.55
CA SER A 225 -22.56 -12.55 -86.02
C SER A 225 -23.64 -13.40 -86.71
N ASP A 226 -23.52 -14.73 -86.68
CA ASP A 226 -24.37 -15.62 -87.50
C ASP A 226 -25.60 -16.15 -86.73
N ASP A 227 -26.79 -15.92 -87.30
CA ASP A 227 -28.10 -16.36 -86.80
C ASP A 227 -28.55 -17.72 -87.39
N GLY A 228 -27.68 -18.45 -88.10
CA GLY A 228 -27.96 -19.78 -88.66
C GLY A 228 -28.90 -19.78 -89.87
N MET A 229 -29.60 -18.67 -90.14
CA MET A 229 -30.38 -18.43 -91.36
C MET A 229 -29.49 -18.28 -92.62
N LEU A 230 -28.17 -18.15 -92.46
CA LEU A 230 -27.22 -17.91 -93.55
C LEU A 230 -26.76 -19.19 -94.28
N VAL A 231 -26.81 -20.37 -93.65
CA VAL A 231 -26.31 -21.62 -94.27
C VAL A 231 -27.10 -21.98 -95.53
N GLU A 232 -28.43 -21.89 -95.48
CA GLU A 232 -29.29 -22.22 -96.64
C GLU A 232 -29.14 -21.21 -97.78
N ASN A 233 -28.93 -19.93 -97.44
CA ASN A 233 -28.70 -18.87 -98.41
C ASN A 233 -27.34 -19.03 -99.11
N HIS A 234 -26.31 -19.43 -98.36
CA HIS A 234 -24.98 -19.73 -98.89
C HIS A 234 -25.01 -20.91 -99.86
N ILE A 235 -25.67 -22.02 -99.50
CA ILE A 235 -25.82 -23.18 -100.39
C ILE A 235 -26.50 -22.76 -101.70
N ARG A 236 -27.58 -21.97 -101.63
CA ARG A 236 -28.27 -21.48 -102.83
C ARG A 236 -27.40 -20.58 -103.71
N TYR A 237 -26.55 -19.75 -103.11
CA TYR A 237 -25.62 -18.91 -103.85
C TYR A 237 -24.56 -19.76 -104.56
N LEU A 238 -23.97 -20.73 -103.86
CA LEU A 238 -23.02 -21.68 -104.44
C LEU A 238 -23.66 -22.55 -105.54
N GLU A 239 -24.93 -22.95 -105.42
CA GLU A 239 -25.66 -23.66 -106.48
C GLU A 239 -25.74 -22.81 -107.77
N ASN A 240 -25.93 -21.50 -107.64
CA ASN A 240 -25.95 -20.59 -108.79
C ASN A 240 -24.55 -20.40 -109.40
N LEU A 241 -23.52 -20.29 -108.56
CA LEU A 241 -22.13 -20.24 -109.03
C LEU A 241 -21.73 -21.55 -109.71
N LYS A 242 -22.12 -22.70 -109.15
CA LYS A 242 -21.91 -24.03 -109.76
C LYS A 242 -22.55 -24.11 -111.13
N LYS A 243 -23.81 -23.67 -111.27
CA LYS A 243 -24.48 -23.65 -112.58
C LYS A 243 -23.71 -22.80 -113.59
N THR A 244 -23.24 -21.63 -113.16
CA THR A 244 -22.42 -20.74 -114.00
C THR A 244 -21.06 -21.38 -114.34
N ALA A 245 -20.43 -22.07 -113.40
CA ALA A 245 -19.19 -22.82 -113.61
C ALA A 245 -19.41 -23.94 -114.63
N ASP A 246 -20.40 -24.82 -114.41
CA ASP A 246 -20.74 -25.95 -115.29
C ASP A 246 -20.97 -25.50 -116.74
N GLU A 247 -21.64 -24.36 -116.96
CA GLU A 247 -21.88 -23.79 -118.29
C GLU A 247 -20.57 -23.37 -118.99
N ASN A 248 -19.62 -22.76 -118.26
CA ASN A 248 -18.32 -22.34 -118.81
C ASN A 248 -17.34 -23.51 -118.95
N ILE A 249 -17.34 -24.45 -118.01
CA ILE A 249 -16.53 -25.69 -118.00
C ILE A 249 -16.83 -26.53 -119.25
N ARG A 250 -18.11 -26.68 -119.63
CA ARG A 250 -18.50 -27.44 -120.84
C ARG A 250 -17.89 -26.88 -122.13
N THR A 251 -17.67 -25.56 -122.20
CA THR A 251 -17.00 -24.96 -123.38
C THR A 251 -15.51 -25.31 -123.46
N LEU A 252 -14.95 -25.83 -122.37
CA LEU A 252 -13.55 -26.20 -122.20
C LEU A 252 -13.33 -27.73 -122.19
N ASP A 253 -14.37 -28.54 -122.39
CA ASP A 253 -14.26 -30.01 -122.36
C ASP A 253 -13.24 -30.55 -123.37
N ASP A 254 -13.14 -29.90 -124.54
CA ASP A 254 -12.20 -30.25 -125.61
C ASP A 254 -10.73 -29.89 -125.30
N TRP A 255 -10.44 -29.33 -124.13
CA TRP A 255 -9.15 -28.73 -123.76
C TRP A 255 -8.52 -29.42 -122.54
N PRO A 256 -7.66 -30.44 -122.74
CA PRO A 256 -7.10 -31.24 -121.64
C PRO A 256 -6.26 -30.43 -120.65
N SER A 257 -5.62 -29.34 -121.08
CA SER A 257 -4.79 -28.49 -120.23
C SER A 257 -5.57 -27.73 -119.14
N THR A 258 -6.91 -27.74 -119.21
CA THR A 258 -7.77 -27.10 -118.19
C THR A 258 -8.33 -28.09 -117.16
N ILE A 259 -8.01 -29.39 -117.26
CA ILE A 259 -8.57 -30.44 -116.37
C ILE A 259 -8.28 -30.13 -114.89
N THR A 260 -7.06 -29.72 -114.56
CA THR A 260 -6.65 -29.40 -113.18
C THR A 260 -7.46 -28.23 -112.62
N LEU A 261 -7.58 -27.14 -113.37
CA LEU A 261 -8.40 -25.98 -113.00
C LEU A 261 -9.86 -26.35 -112.75
N ARG A 262 -10.45 -27.20 -113.61
CA ARG A 262 -11.85 -27.65 -113.46
C ARG A 262 -12.02 -28.52 -112.22
N GLN A 263 -11.08 -29.44 -111.98
CA GLN A 263 -11.08 -30.29 -110.79
C GLN A 263 -10.99 -29.47 -109.50
N THR A 264 -10.15 -28.43 -109.46
CA THR A 264 -10.03 -27.57 -108.28
C THR A 264 -11.32 -26.78 -108.00
N ILE A 265 -12.00 -26.29 -109.05
CA ILE A 265 -13.32 -25.65 -108.91
C ILE A 265 -14.36 -26.65 -108.37
N ASP A 266 -14.38 -27.88 -108.87
CA ASP A 266 -15.27 -28.93 -108.39
C ASP A 266 -14.99 -29.26 -106.90
N GLU A 267 -13.71 -29.37 -106.50
CA GLU A 267 -13.32 -29.59 -105.09
C GLU A 267 -13.74 -28.43 -104.17
N LEU A 268 -13.60 -27.18 -104.62
CA LEU A 268 -14.04 -26.00 -103.86
C LEU A 268 -15.56 -25.97 -103.69
N LEU A 269 -16.31 -26.26 -104.76
CA LEU A 269 -17.78 -26.36 -104.71
C LEU A 269 -18.22 -27.54 -103.83
N GLU A 270 -17.50 -28.67 -103.87
CA GLU A 270 -17.77 -29.82 -103.02
C GLU A 270 -17.62 -29.46 -101.53
N ILE A 271 -16.57 -28.72 -101.17
CA ILE A 271 -16.36 -28.25 -99.79
C ILE A 271 -17.53 -27.40 -99.30
N GLY A 272 -18.00 -26.46 -100.11
CA GLY A 272 -19.08 -25.53 -99.75
C GLY A 272 -20.48 -26.14 -99.76
N MET A 273 -20.75 -27.12 -100.64
CA MET A 273 -22.09 -27.65 -100.86
C MET A 273 -22.35 -29.01 -100.21
N MET A 274 -21.33 -29.86 -100.05
CA MET A 274 -21.54 -31.20 -99.49
C MET A 274 -21.90 -31.13 -98.02
N LYS A 275 -23.03 -31.74 -97.66
CA LYS A 275 -23.61 -31.67 -96.32
C LYS A 275 -22.57 -31.92 -95.22
N ASN A 276 -21.77 -32.99 -95.34
CA ASN A 276 -20.78 -33.42 -94.36
C ASN A 276 -19.46 -32.61 -94.34
N LYS A 277 -19.39 -31.48 -95.06
CA LYS A 277 -18.22 -30.60 -95.13
C LYS A 277 -18.53 -29.26 -94.43
N MET A 278 -18.55 -28.16 -95.18
CA MET A 278 -18.76 -26.83 -94.63
C MET A 278 -20.16 -26.64 -94.02
N PRO A 279 -21.29 -27.01 -94.67
CA PRO A 279 -22.63 -26.80 -94.11
C PRO A 279 -22.87 -27.44 -92.73
N ASP A 280 -22.49 -28.71 -92.53
CA ASP A 280 -22.60 -29.34 -91.20
C ASP A 280 -21.65 -28.68 -90.19
N THR A 281 -20.43 -28.33 -90.61
CA THR A 281 -19.48 -27.63 -89.73
C THR A 281 -20.00 -26.25 -89.30
N MET A 282 -20.64 -25.50 -90.19
CA MET A 282 -21.30 -24.23 -89.87
C MET A 282 -22.43 -24.43 -88.87
N ARG A 283 -23.31 -25.43 -89.09
CA ARG A 283 -24.40 -25.75 -88.16
C ARG A 283 -23.89 -26.17 -86.79
N ASP A 284 -22.87 -27.03 -86.76
CA ASP A 284 -22.21 -27.45 -85.53
C ASP A 284 -21.58 -26.27 -84.80
N TYR A 285 -21.01 -25.30 -85.54
CA TYR A 285 -20.38 -24.11 -84.96
C TYR A 285 -21.43 -23.22 -84.29
N VAL A 286 -22.51 -22.89 -85.00
CA VAL A 286 -23.62 -22.08 -84.47
C VAL A 286 -24.26 -22.77 -83.26
N ALA A 287 -24.46 -24.10 -83.32
CA ALA A 287 -25.00 -24.86 -82.19
C ALA A 287 -24.05 -24.87 -80.98
N ALA A 288 -22.75 -25.07 -81.20
CA ALA A 288 -21.74 -25.02 -80.13
C ALA A 288 -21.60 -23.62 -79.52
N GLN A 289 -21.67 -22.57 -80.35
CA GLN A 289 -21.66 -21.18 -79.90
C GLN A 289 -22.89 -20.86 -79.05
N LYS A 290 -24.08 -21.26 -79.49
CA LYS A 290 -25.31 -21.10 -78.72
C LYS A 290 -25.25 -21.82 -77.38
N ALA A 291 -24.79 -23.08 -77.37
CA ALA A 291 -24.61 -23.83 -76.13
C ALA A 291 -23.61 -23.15 -75.18
N LEU A 292 -22.56 -22.51 -75.71
CA LEU A 292 -21.59 -21.76 -74.91
C LEU A 292 -22.19 -20.50 -74.29
N VAL A 293 -23.03 -19.78 -75.05
CA VAL A 293 -23.79 -18.62 -74.54
C VAL A 293 -24.77 -19.07 -73.45
N ASP A 294 -25.53 -20.13 -73.67
CA ASP A 294 -26.48 -20.69 -72.69
C ASP A 294 -25.77 -21.13 -71.41
N ALA A 295 -24.62 -21.82 -71.53
CA ALA A 295 -23.82 -22.23 -70.38
C ALA A 295 -23.20 -21.01 -69.64
N SER A 296 -22.82 -19.96 -70.36
CA SER A 296 -22.36 -18.70 -69.78
C SER A 296 -23.47 -17.97 -69.00
N HIS A 297 -24.71 -18.00 -69.48
CA HIS A 297 -25.85 -17.47 -68.74
C HIS A 297 -26.16 -18.30 -67.48
N ALA A 298 -26.13 -19.62 -67.59
CA ALA A 298 -26.30 -20.51 -66.44
C ALA A 298 -25.21 -20.29 -65.37
N ARG A 299 -23.99 -19.97 -65.81
CA ARG A 299 -22.88 -19.55 -64.96
C ARG A 299 -23.20 -18.27 -64.21
N GLU A 300 -23.60 -17.21 -64.91
CA GLU A 300 -23.93 -15.93 -64.30
C GLU A 300 -25.07 -16.08 -63.27
N ALA A 301 -26.08 -16.87 -63.59
CA ALA A 301 -27.20 -17.14 -62.68
C ALA A 301 -26.75 -17.91 -61.42
N THR A 302 -25.86 -18.88 -61.56
CA THR A 302 -25.35 -19.70 -60.43
C THR A 302 -24.44 -18.87 -59.52
N LEU A 303 -23.54 -18.07 -60.11
CA LEU A 303 -22.71 -17.10 -59.39
C LEU A 303 -23.55 -16.05 -58.66
N GLY A 304 -24.61 -15.56 -59.31
CA GLY A 304 -25.58 -14.63 -58.71
C GLY A 304 -26.24 -15.21 -57.46
N ARG A 305 -26.77 -16.46 -57.54
CA ARG A 305 -27.34 -17.15 -56.36
C ARG A 305 -26.32 -17.29 -55.23
N PHE A 306 -25.08 -17.63 -55.57
CA PHE A 306 -23.98 -17.74 -54.61
C PHE A 306 -23.71 -16.41 -53.88
N ARG A 307 -23.62 -15.31 -54.65
CA ARG A 307 -23.39 -13.98 -54.11
C ARG A 307 -24.53 -13.50 -53.22
N THR A 308 -25.78 -13.72 -53.62
CA THR A 308 -26.96 -13.36 -52.81
C THR A 308 -26.97 -14.12 -51.47
N LEU A 309 -26.60 -15.40 -51.47
CA LEU A 309 -26.51 -16.20 -50.25
C LEU A 309 -25.39 -15.68 -49.32
N LEU A 310 -24.22 -15.35 -49.89
CA LEU A 310 -23.14 -14.73 -49.12
C LEU A 310 -23.52 -13.37 -48.54
N GLU A 311 -24.14 -12.49 -49.33
CA GLU A 311 -24.56 -11.16 -48.87
C GLU A 311 -25.61 -11.27 -47.76
N ALA A 312 -26.56 -12.20 -47.87
CA ALA A 312 -27.52 -12.48 -46.80
C ALA A 312 -26.82 -12.97 -45.52
N GLN A 313 -25.80 -13.82 -45.65
CA GLN A 313 -25.10 -14.40 -44.52
C GLN A 313 -24.15 -13.39 -43.84
N LEU A 314 -23.37 -12.62 -44.60
CA LEU A 314 -22.53 -11.53 -44.10
C LEU A 314 -23.35 -10.42 -43.46
N GLY A 315 -24.50 -10.06 -44.06
CA GLY A 315 -25.43 -9.11 -43.49
C GLY A 315 -25.96 -9.58 -42.13
N SER A 316 -26.39 -10.84 -42.04
CA SER A 316 -26.86 -11.43 -40.79
C SER A 316 -25.75 -11.55 -39.72
N SER A 317 -24.52 -11.88 -40.13
CA SER A 317 -23.36 -11.97 -39.25
C SER A 317 -22.95 -10.60 -38.72
N HIS A 318 -22.90 -9.57 -39.57
CA HIS A 318 -22.62 -8.21 -39.11
C HIS A 318 -23.66 -7.74 -38.09
N GLN A 319 -24.94 -8.00 -38.36
CA GLN A 319 -26.04 -7.67 -37.46
C GLN A 319 -25.98 -8.46 -36.14
N GLN A 320 -25.60 -9.74 -36.19
CA GLN A 320 -25.38 -10.56 -34.99
C GLN A 320 -24.18 -10.06 -34.18
N MET A 321 -23.09 -9.61 -34.82
CA MET A 321 -21.92 -9.04 -34.13
C MET A 321 -22.27 -7.73 -33.44
N GLN A 322 -23.05 -6.87 -34.09
CA GLN A 322 -23.56 -5.64 -33.48
C GLN A 322 -24.48 -5.95 -32.30
N THR A 323 -25.40 -6.91 -32.45
CA THR A 323 -26.31 -7.33 -31.38
C THR A 323 -25.54 -7.92 -30.20
N PHE A 324 -24.49 -8.70 -30.47
CA PHE A 324 -23.59 -9.25 -29.46
C PHE A 324 -22.84 -8.13 -28.71
N ASN A 325 -22.22 -7.20 -29.44
CA ASN A 325 -21.53 -6.05 -28.84
C ASN A 325 -22.49 -5.21 -27.98
N GLN A 326 -23.71 -4.94 -28.46
CA GLN A 326 -24.72 -4.22 -27.69
C GLN A 326 -25.14 -4.99 -26.43
N ARG A 327 -25.35 -6.30 -26.52
CA ARG A 327 -25.68 -7.14 -25.36
C ARG A 327 -24.54 -7.18 -24.35
N LEU A 328 -23.30 -7.36 -24.80
CA LEU A 328 -22.12 -7.31 -23.93
C LEU A 328 -22.02 -5.95 -23.25
N GLU A 329 -22.15 -4.86 -24.00
CA GLU A 329 -22.08 -3.52 -23.45
C GLU A 329 -23.19 -3.28 -22.42
N GLN A 330 -24.41 -3.73 -22.70
CA GLN A 330 -25.53 -3.64 -21.77
C GLN A 330 -25.27 -4.46 -20.50
N ILE A 331 -24.79 -5.70 -20.62
CA ILE A 331 -24.44 -6.56 -19.48
C ILE A 331 -23.34 -5.90 -18.65
N VAL A 332 -22.26 -5.42 -19.27
CA VAL A 332 -21.15 -4.73 -18.59
C VAL A 332 -21.63 -3.46 -17.89
N ARG A 333 -22.49 -2.65 -18.52
CA ARG A 333 -23.05 -1.43 -17.89
C ARG A 333 -23.96 -1.77 -16.70
N VAL A 334 -24.87 -2.74 -16.86
CA VAL A 334 -25.82 -3.14 -15.80
C VAL A 334 -25.07 -3.77 -14.63
N SER A 335 -24.19 -4.73 -14.90
CA SER A 335 -23.46 -5.44 -13.87
C SER A 335 -22.40 -4.57 -13.20
N GLY A 336 -21.71 -3.72 -13.96
CA GLY A 336 -20.83 -2.68 -13.43
C GLY A 336 -21.58 -1.67 -12.53
N GLY A 337 -22.79 -1.25 -12.94
CA GLY A 337 -23.67 -0.41 -12.14
C GLY A 337 -24.10 -1.06 -10.82
N LEU A 338 -24.47 -2.34 -10.85
CA LEU A 338 -24.83 -3.11 -9.65
C LEU A 338 -23.65 -3.25 -8.67
N ILE A 339 -22.44 -3.52 -9.17
CA ILE A 339 -21.22 -3.60 -8.34
C ILE A 339 -20.90 -2.23 -7.72
N LEU A 340 -20.97 -1.15 -8.50
CA LEU A 340 -20.75 0.22 -7.99
C LEU A 340 -21.78 0.61 -6.92
N LEU A 341 -23.06 0.30 -7.15
CA LEU A 341 -24.12 0.56 -6.19
C LEU A 341 -23.91 -0.24 -4.89
N ALA A 342 -23.59 -1.53 -5.00
CA ALA A 342 -23.35 -2.40 -3.84
C ALA A 342 -22.12 -1.96 -3.03
N THR A 343 -21.03 -1.57 -3.70
CA THR A 343 -19.82 -1.06 -3.04
C THR A 343 -20.05 0.29 -2.37
N LEU A 344 -20.76 1.22 -3.02
CA LEU A 344 -21.10 2.52 -2.45
C LEU A 344 -22.03 2.37 -1.23
N LEU A 345 -23.04 1.50 -1.33
CA LEU A 345 -23.91 1.15 -0.19
C LEU A 345 -23.11 0.56 0.97
N ALA A 346 -22.17 -0.35 0.69
CA ALA A 346 -21.31 -0.95 1.71
C ALA A 346 -20.40 0.09 2.39
N LEU A 347 -19.82 1.02 1.63
CA LEU A 347 -19.02 2.12 2.18
C LEU A 347 -19.87 3.07 3.05
N LEU A 348 -21.08 3.41 2.60
CA LEU A 348 -21.99 4.28 3.34
C LEU A 348 -22.44 3.63 4.65
N LEU A 349 -22.76 2.33 4.62
CA LEU A 349 -23.09 1.55 5.81
C LEU A 349 -21.89 1.39 6.76
N ALA A 350 -20.70 1.14 6.24
CA ALA A 350 -19.46 1.10 7.04
C ALA A 350 -19.17 2.45 7.70
N TRP A 351 -19.33 3.54 6.96
CA TRP A 351 -19.20 4.91 7.48
C TRP A 351 -20.23 5.19 8.58
N GLY A 352 -21.51 4.84 8.35
CA GLY A 352 -22.58 5.00 9.31
C GLY A 352 -22.34 4.19 10.59
N LEU A 353 -21.93 2.93 10.45
CA LEU A 353 -21.56 2.05 11.57
C LEU A 353 -20.38 2.65 12.37
N ASN A 354 -19.33 3.13 11.70
CA ASN A 354 -18.19 3.73 12.36
C ASN A 354 -18.59 5.03 13.10
N HIS A 355 -19.34 5.92 12.45
CA HIS A 355 -19.69 7.22 13.01
C HIS A 355 -20.71 7.12 14.15
N PHE A 356 -21.84 6.47 13.90
CA PHE A 356 -22.94 6.41 14.87
C PHE A 356 -22.73 5.36 15.95
N PHE A 357 -22.09 4.23 15.62
CA PHE A 357 -21.97 3.12 16.56
C PHE A 357 -20.61 3.12 17.27
N ILE A 358 -19.49 3.09 16.54
CA ILE A 358 -18.15 2.98 17.15
C ILE A 358 -17.74 4.30 17.82
N ARG A 359 -17.74 5.42 17.08
CA ARG A 359 -17.23 6.71 17.59
C ARG A 359 -18.08 7.26 18.72
N SER A 360 -19.40 7.26 18.56
CA SER A 360 -20.33 7.83 19.56
C SER A 360 -20.41 6.98 20.83
N ARG A 361 -20.32 5.66 20.72
CA ARG A 361 -20.53 4.75 21.86
C ARG A 361 -19.23 4.35 22.56
N LEU A 362 -18.17 4.04 21.81
CA LEU A 362 -16.93 3.53 22.38
C LEU A 362 -15.90 4.63 22.56
N VAL A 363 -15.52 5.30 21.46
CA VAL A 363 -14.37 6.21 21.47
C VAL A 363 -14.59 7.39 22.42
N LYS A 364 -15.72 8.12 22.29
CA LYS A 364 -16.00 9.27 23.17
C LYS A 364 -16.10 8.90 24.65
N ARG A 365 -16.64 7.73 24.98
CA ARG A 365 -16.80 7.27 26.37
C ARG A 365 -15.47 6.80 26.96
N PHE A 366 -14.68 6.08 26.18
CA PHE A 366 -13.34 5.66 26.57
C PHE A 366 -12.44 6.87 26.83
N THR A 367 -12.45 7.88 25.95
CA THR A 367 -11.65 9.10 26.15
C THR A 367 -12.08 9.86 27.40
N ALA A 368 -13.39 9.96 27.68
CA ALA A 368 -13.89 10.63 28.88
C ALA A 368 -13.53 9.87 30.17
N LEU A 369 -13.62 8.54 30.15
CA LEU A 369 -13.18 7.71 31.29
C LEU A 369 -11.66 7.81 31.51
N ASN A 370 -10.87 7.76 30.44
CA ASN A 370 -9.42 7.91 30.51
C ASN A 370 -9.02 9.29 31.08
N GLN A 371 -9.68 10.36 30.63
CA GLN A 371 -9.47 11.70 31.19
C GLN A 371 -9.82 11.77 32.68
N ALA A 372 -10.92 11.15 33.12
CA ALA A 372 -11.27 11.10 34.54
C ALA A 372 -10.24 10.33 35.37
N VAL A 373 -9.72 9.21 34.86
CA VAL A 373 -8.65 8.43 35.53
C VAL A 373 -7.35 9.24 35.62
N VAL A 374 -6.96 9.96 34.57
CA VAL A 374 -5.79 10.84 34.59
C VAL A 374 -5.95 11.97 35.62
N GLN A 375 -7.13 12.57 35.73
CA GLN A 375 -7.40 13.61 36.74
C GLN A 375 -7.29 13.08 38.18
N ILE A 376 -7.77 11.85 38.43
CA ILE A 376 -7.63 11.17 39.73
C ILE A 376 -6.15 10.89 40.03
N GLY A 377 -5.38 10.44 39.02
CA GLY A 377 -3.93 10.22 39.16
C GLY A 377 -3.12 11.48 39.48
N LEU A 378 -3.63 12.67 39.14
CA LEU A 378 -3.04 13.97 39.46
C LEU A 378 -3.48 14.52 40.83
N GLY A 379 -4.14 13.71 41.67
CA GLY A 379 -4.49 14.07 43.06
C GLY A 379 -5.75 14.91 43.22
N ARG A 380 -6.54 15.12 42.16
CA ARG A 380 -7.83 15.84 42.21
C ARG A 380 -8.96 14.87 42.57
N THR A 381 -9.34 14.85 43.85
CA THR A 381 -10.37 13.94 44.40
C THR A 381 -11.82 14.40 44.13
N ASP A 382 -12.00 15.60 43.58
CA ASP A 382 -13.27 16.20 43.16
C ASP A 382 -13.67 15.83 41.71
N ALA A 383 -12.85 15.04 41.02
CA ALA A 383 -13.11 14.63 39.65
C ALA A 383 -14.37 13.76 39.55
N THR A 384 -15.42 14.30 38.91
CA THR A 384 -16.67 13.56 38.65
C THR A 384 -16.45 12.54 37.54
N ILE A 385 -16.35 11.25 37.88
CA ILE A 385 -16.31 10.16 36.89
C ILE A 385 -17.70 10.05 36.25
N PRO A 386 -17.88 10.32 34.94
CA PRO A 386 -19.18 10.19 34.28
C PRO A 386 -19.56 8.70 34.13
N VAL A 387 -20.52 8.21 34.94
CA VAL A 387 -21.03 6.84 34.84
C VAL A 387 -22.25 6.83 33.93
N TYR A 388 -22.08 6.40 32.68
CA TYR A 388 -23.16 6.25 31.71
C TYR A 388 -23.12 4.87 31.05
N GLY A 389 -24.27 4.18 31.02
CA GLY A 389 -24.41 2.86 30.40
C GLY A 389 -24.29 1.70 31.39
N ARG A 390 -24.82 0.52 31.00
CA ARG A 390 -24.73 -0.75 31.76
C ARG A 390 -23.74 -1.73 31.12
N ASP A 391 -22.82 -1.23 30.30
CA ASP A 391 -21.79 -2.00 29.61
C ASP A 391 -20.50 -2.07 30.46
N GLU A 392 -19.46 -2.72 29.93
CA GLU A 392 -18.19 -2.95 30.65
C GLU A 392 -17.51 -1.62 31.03
N LEU A 393 -17.60 -0.59 30.18
CA LEU A 393 -17.09 0.76 30.49
C LEU A 393 -17.90 1.42 31.61
N GLY A 394 -19.24 1.29 31.58
CA GLY A 394 -20.10 1.76 32.67
C GLY A 394 -19.84 1.04 33.99
N ARG A 395 -19.56 -0.28 33.94
CA ARG A 395 -19.18 -1.07 35.13
C ARG A 395 -17.83 -0.65 35.69
N ILE A 396 -16.83 -0.42 34.85
CA ILE A 396 -15.50 0.06 35.26
C ILE A 396 -15.62 1.48 35.84
N ALA A 397 -16.35 2.38 35.19
CA ALA A 397 -16.61 3.73 35.69
C ALA A 397 -17.36 3.71 37.03
N GLY A 398 -18.33 2.80 37.18
CA GLY A 398 -19.08 2.59 38.42
C GLY A 398 -18.22 2.04 39.56
N LEU A 399 -17.36 1.06 39.27
CA LEU A 399 -16.38 0.53 40.22
C LEU A 399 -15.36 1.61 40.62
N LEU A 400 -14.81 2.35 39.66
CA LEU A 400 -13.90 3.47 39.91
C LEU A 400 -14.55 4.56 40.77
N ARG A 401 -15.82 4.89 40.50
CA ARG A 401 -16.57 5.84 41.32
C ARG A 401 -16.81 5.31 42.72
N HIS A 402 -17.14 4.02 42.85
CA HIS A 402 -17.31 3.37 44.15
C HIS A 402 -16.00 3.35 44.95
N THR A 403 -14.88 2.99 44.32
CA THR A 403 -13.55 3.00 44.96
C THR A 403 -13.08 4.41 45.29
N LEU A 404 -13.35 5.40 44.45
CA LEU A 404 -13.05 6.81 44.75
C LEU A 404 -13.91 7.29 45.93
N GLY A 405 -15.18 6.89 45.99
CA GLY A 405 -16.06 7.14 47.12
C GLY A 405 -15.58 6.47 48.40
N GLN A 406 -15.12 5.21 48.33
CA GLN A 406 -14.52 4.49 49.45
C GLN A 406 -13.20 5.12 49.90
N LEU A 407 -12.34 5.54 48.98
CA LEU A 407 -11.10 6.24 49.29
C LEU A 407 -11.36 7.60 49.93
N SER A 408 -12.35 8.35 49.43
CA SER A 408 -12.77 9.62 50.04
C SER A 408 -13.42 9.39 51.41
N ALA A 409 -14.21 8.32 51.58
CA ALA A 409 -14.80 7.96 52.85
C ALA A 409 -13.75 7.47 53.86
N GLN A 410 -12.77 6.67 53.43
CA GLN A 410 -11.62 6.28 54.26
C GLN A 410 -10.74 7.47 54.59
N LYS A 411 -10.52 8.40 53.64
CA LYS A 411 -9.81 9.65 53.91
C LYS A 411 -10.56 10.48 54.96
N ASN A 412 -11.88 10.64 54.81
CA ASN A 412 -12.68 11.39 55.79
C ASN A 412 -12.77 10.67 57.14
N GLN A 413 -12.85 9.33 57.15
CA GLN A 413 -12.83 8.51 58.36
C GLN A 413 -11.45 8.58 59.04
N LEU A 414 -10.36 8.59 58.28
CA LEU A 414 -9.01 8.79 58.79
C LEU A 414 -8.82 10.22 59.29
N GLU A 415 -9.38 11.23 58.62
CA GLU A 415 -9.41 12.62 59.10
C GLU A 415 -10.26 12.74 60.38
N GLN A 416 -11.37 12.00 60.50
CA GLN A 416 -12.17 11.90 61.74
C GLN A 416 -11.42 11.17 62.85
N GLU A 417 -10.80 10.03 62.58
CA GLU A 417 -9.97 9.30 63.56
C GLU A 417 -8.75 10.12 63.98
N VAL A 418 -8.16 10.91 63.08
CA VAL A 418 -7.08 11.87 63.40
C VAL A 418 -7.62 13.03 64.22
N THR A 419 -8.85 13.47 63.99
CA THR A 419 -9.50 14.55 64.77
C THR A 419 -9.91 14.06 66.16
N GLU A 420 -10.53 12.89 66.27
CA GLU A 420 -10.81 12.20 67.54
C GLU A 420 -9.52 11.87 68.30
N ARG A 421 -8.45 11.40 67.62
CA ARG A 421 -7.13 11.23 68.25
C ARG A 421 -6.54 12.55 68.71
N LYS A 422 -6.71 13.65 67.97
CA LYS A 422 -6.26 14.98 68.40
C LYS A 422 -7.07 15.51 69.58
N GLU A 423 -8.37 15.21 69.67
CA GLU A 423 -9.22 15.57 70.80
C GLU A 423 -8.87 14.72 72.04
N ILE A 424 -8.67 13.40 71.88
CA ILE A 424 -8.19 12.52 72.95
C ILE A 424 -6.76 12.88 73.38
N GLU A 425 -5.88 13.26 72.45
CA GLU A 425 -4.53 13.74 72.75
C GLU A 425 -4.55 15.13 73.39
N SER A 426 -5.51 15.98 73.04
CA SER A 426 -5.75 17.29 73.67
C SER A 426 -6.29 17.14 75.09
N ASP A 427 -7.24 16.24 75.34
CA ASP A 427 -7.75 15.92 76.68
C ASP A 427 -6.68 15.21 77.53
N LEU A 428 -5.90 14.31 76.93
CA LEU A 428 -4.76 13.68 77.60
C LEU A 428 -3.67 14.69 77.94
N ARG A 429 -3.38 15.66 77.06
CA ARG A 429 -2.47 16.78 77.32
C ARG A 429 -3.02 17.75 78.36
N ALA A 430 -4.31 18.06 78.36
CA ALA A 430 -4.94 18.90 79.38
C ALA A 430 -4.88 18.24 80.78
N THR A 431 -5.13 16.93 80.86
CA THR A 431 -5.05 16.17 82.12
C THR A 431 -3.59 15.94 82.57
N GLN A 432 -2.66 15.72 81.63
CA GLN A 432 -1.22 15.66 81.93
C GLN A 432 -0.65 17.02 82.36
N ASP A 433 -1.07 18.11 81.73
CA ASP A 433 -0.67 19.46 82.09
C ASP A 433 -1.20 19.83 83.48
N GLU A 434 -2.44 19.45 83.83
CA GLU A 434 -3.01 19.63 85.17
C GLU A 434 -2.28 18.81 86.25
N LEU A 435 -1.88 17.57 85.94
CA LEU A 435 -1.05 16.73 86.81
C LEU A 435 0.40 17.24 86.94
N ILE A 436 0.99 17.73 85.85
CA ILE A 436 2.33 18.33 85.83
C ILE A 436 2.32 19.67 86.58
N GLN A 437 1.25 20.47 86.51
CA GLN A 437 1.10 21.72 87.25
C GLN A 437 0.95 21.45 88.75
N THR A 438 0.18 20.43 89.12
CA THR A 438 -0.02 19.99 90.52
C THR A 438 1.25 19.38 91.12
N ALA A 439 2.00 18.58 90.34
CA ALA A 439 3.31 18.05 90.73
C ALA A 439 4.40 19.14 90.80
N LYS A 440 4.41 20.11 89.87
CA LYS A 440 5.30 21.29 89.91
C LYS A 440 5.02 22.16 91.12
N LEU A 441 3.75 22.41 91.46
CA LEU A 441 3.37 23.20 92.64
C LEU A 441 3.72 22.48 93.95
N ALA A 442 3.58 21.15 94.02
CA ALA A 442 4.01 20.36 95.18
C ALA A 442 5.53 20.36 95.38
N VAL A 443 6.32 20.22 94.31
CA VAL A 443 7.79 20.27 94.35
C VAL A 443 8.29 21.69 94.64
N VAL A 444 7.66 22.73 94.09
CA VAL A 444 7.94 24.14 94.41
C VAL A 444 7.57 24.46 95.87
N GLY A 445 6.47 23.93 96.40
CA GLY A 445 6.07 24.10 97.81
C GLY A 445 7.05 23.45 98.80
N GLN A 446 7.49 22.22 98.51
CA GLN A 446 8.46 21.50 99.34
C GLN A 446 9.86 22.17 99.31
N THR A 447 10.30 22.65 98.14
CA THR A 447 11.61 23.31 97.96
C THR A 447 11.63 24.77 98.43
N MET A 448 10.54 25.52 98.33
CA MET A 448 10.43 26.88 98.91
C MET A 448 10.55 26.86 100.44
N THR A 449 10.05 25.80 101.09
CA THR A 449 10.18 25.62 102.54
C THR A 449 11.63 25.37 102.95
N THR A 450 12.37 24.55 102.20
CA THR A 450 13.81 24.31 102.42
C THR A 450 14.67 25.52 102.06
N LEU A 451 14.37 26.23 100.96
CA LEU A 451 15.05 27.46 100.54
C LEU A 451 14.83 28.61 101.53
N ALA A 452 13.62 28.77 102.05
CA ALA A 452 13.35 29.72 103.13
C ALA A 452 14.20 29.37 104.36
N HIS A 453 14.38 28.09 104.66
CA HIS A 453 15.26 27.64 105.74
C HIS A 453 16.75 27.95 105.47
N GLU A 454 17.26 27.69 104.26
CA GLU A 454 18.65 27.95 103.88
C GLU A 454 19.00 29.43 103.68
N ILE A 455 18.01 30.29 103.40
CA ILE A 455 18.19 31.76 103.34
C ILE A 455 18.07 32.36 104.76
N ASN A 456 17.15 31.86 105.59
CA ASN A 456 16.98 32.34 106.96
C ASN A 456 18.17 31.98 107.86
N GLN A 457 18.85 30.85 107.63
CA GLN A 457 20.04 30.46 108.41
C GLN A 457 21.20 31.49 108.31
N PRO A 458 21.69 31.88 107.13
CA PRO A 458 22.73 32.90 107.00
C PRO A 458 22.22 34.30 107.37
N LEU A 459 20.92 34.61 107.20
CA LEU A 459 20.33 35.86 107.68
C LEU A 459 20.34 35.96 109.21
N ASN A 460 19.97 34.90 109.92
CA ASN A 460 20.02 34.85 111.38
C ASN A 460 21.47 34.94 111.88
N ALA A 461 22.41 34.25 111.22
CA ALA A 461 23.84 34.37 111.51
C ALA A 461 24.36 35.79 111.24
N LEU A 462 23.90 36.43 110.16
CA LEU A 462 24.22 37.82 109.83
C LEU A 462 23.72 38.78 110.91
N SER A 463 22.47 38.65 111.36
CA SER A 463 21.92 39.43 112.47
C SER A 463 22.72 39.22 113.77
N MET A 464 23.12 37.98 114.07
CA MET A 464 23.93 37.69 115.25
C MET A 464 25.35 38.27 115.14
N TYR A 465 25.98 38.24 113.96
CA TYR A 465 27.28 38.87 113.75
C TYR A 465 27.20 40.39 113.81
N LEU A 466 26.14 41.01 113.27
CA LEU A 466 25.91 42.46 113.41
C LEU A 466 25.68 42.87 114.86
N PHE A 467 24.90 42.10 115.63
CA PHE A 467 24.70 42.32 117.06
C PHE A 467 26.01 42.17 117.85
N THR A 468 26.79 41.12 117.57
CA THR A 468 28.08 40.87 118.24
C THR A 468 29.11 41.93 117.88
N ALA A 469 29.12 42.41 116.64
CA ALA A 469 29.97 43.52 116.21
C ALA A 469 29.56 44.82 116.92
N GLY A 470 28.27 45.12 117.03
CA GLY A 470 27.77 46.28 117.79
C GLY A 470 28.19 46.25 119.25
N ARG A 471 28.02 45.10 119.92
CA ARG A 471 28.45 44.92 121.31
C ARG A 471 29.98 45.03 121.48
N ALA A 472 30.76 44.52 120.53
CA ALA A 472 32.22 44.67 120.54
C ALA A 472 32.65 46.13 120.34
N ILE A 473 31.89 46.92 119.57
CA ILE A 473 32.11 48.38 119.42
C ILE A 473 31.81 49.10 120.73
N GLU A 474 30.69 48.82 121.40
CA GLU A 474 30.34 49.40 122.71
C GLU A 474 31.39 49.09 123.79
N GLN A 475 32.04 47.93 123.70
CA GLN A 475 33.08 47.50 124.64
C GLN A 475 34.50 47.96 124.25
N GLY A 476 34.64 48.78 123.20
CA GLY A 476 35.93 49.31 122.73
C GLY A 476 36.85 48.28 122.04
N GLN A 477 36.32 47.11 121.66
CA GLN A 477 37.07 46.00 121.06
C GLN A 477 37.07 46.06 119.52
N SER A 478 37.67 47.12 118.95
CA SER A 478 37.60 47.42 117.51
C SER A 478 38.11 46.29 116.59
N ALA A 479 39.14 45.54 117.00
CA ALA A 479 39.68 44.44 116.19
C ALA A 479 38.69 43.28 116.05
N GLN A 480 37.99 42.93 117.14
CA GLN A 480 36.96 41.89 117.16
C GLN A 480 35.73 42.31 116.36
N ALA A 481 35.32 43.57 116.48
CA ALA A 481 34.23 44.14 115.69
C ALA A 481 34.53 44.06 114.18
N ARG A 482 35.74 44.46 113.76
CA ARG A 482 36.16 44.41 112.36
C ARG A 482 36.19 42.98 111.81
N SER A 483 36.75 42.03 112.55
CA SER A 483 36.75 40.61 112.15
C SER A 483 35.33 40.05 112.01
N THR A 484 34.41 40.46 112.90
CA THR A 484 33.02 40.02 112.88
C THR A 484 32.25 40.62 111.70
N LEU A 485 32.51 41.88 111.35
CA LEU A 485 31.95 42.53 110.16
C LEU A 485 32.45 41.89 108.85
N THR A 486 33.74 41.52 108.75
CA THR A 486 34.25 40.81 107.57
C THR A 486 33.60 39.43 107.39
N LYS A 487 33.29 38.72 108.49
CA LYS A 487 32.52 37.47 108.42
C LYS A 487 31.09 37.69 107.94
N ALA A 488 30.46 38.80 108.33
CA ALA A 488 29.14 39.21 107.84
C ALA A 488 29.15 39.52 106.32
N GLU A 489 30.17 40.21 105.80
CA GLU A 489 30.33 40.45 104.35
C GLU A 489 30.49 39.15 103.54
N GLY A 490 31.21 38.16 104.08
CA GLY A 490 31.33 36.83 103.47
C GLY A 490 29.98 36.09 103.39
N LEU A 491 29.12 36.25 104.39
CA LEU A 491 27.76 35.68 104.38
C LEU A 491 26.85 36.35 103.34
N ILE A 492 26.94 37.67 103.18
CA ILE A 492 26.19 38.41 102.15
C ILE A 492 26.57 37.91 100.75
N THR A 493 27.87 37.73 100.48
CA THR A 493 28.35 37.21 99.19
C THR A 493 27.82 35.80 98.90
N ARG A 494 27.69 34.97 99.94
CA ARG A 494 27.12 33.62 99.84
C ARG A 494 25.61 33.66 99.55
N ILE A 495 24.86 34.54 100.20
CA ILE A 495 23.42 34.74 99.92
C ILE A 495 23.22 35.20 98.46
N ASP A 496 24.05 36.12 97.98
CA ASP A 496 23.94 36.65 96.62
C ASP A 496 24.25 35.59 95.54
N ALA A 497 25.18 34.67 95.81
CA ALA A 497 25.45 33.52 94.94
C ALA A 497 24.26 32.55 94.86
N ILE A 498 23.56 32.31 95.98
CA ILE A 498 22.34 31.49 96.04
C ILE A 498 21.23 32.13 95.19
N ILE A 499 21.03 33.45 95.31
CA ILE A 499 20.02 34.20 94.55
C ILE A 499 20.33 34.22 93.05
N ARG A 500 21.60 34.40 92.65
CA ARG A 500 22.00 34.39 91.23
C ARG A 500 21.78 33.02 90.58
N SER A 501 22.13 31.93 91.27
CA SER A 501 21.88 30.57 90.78
C SER A 501 20.38 30.31 90.58
N LEU A 502 19.53 30.81 91.50
CA LEU A 502 18.08 30.69 91.41
C LEU A 502 17.49 31.48 90.23
N ARG A 503 17.97 32.70 89.96
CA ARG A 503 17.54 33.50 88.79
C ARG A 503 17.92 32.84 87.47
N GLN A 504 19.08 32.20 87.39
CA GLN A 504 19.55 31.56 86.16
C GLN A 504 18.77 30.27 85.86
N PHE A 505 18.34 29.53 86.88
CA PHE A 505 17.41 28.41 86.75
C PHE A 505 16.03 28.81 86.21
N ALA A 506 15.56 30.02 86.55
CA ALA A 506 14.27 30.54 86.12
C ALA A 506 14.27 31.18 84.71
N ARG A 507 15.44 31.42 84.11
CA ARG A 507 15.55 32.19 82.86
C ARG A 507 15.61 31.25 81.64
N ARG A 508 14.52 31.21 80.86
CA ARG A 508 14.46 30.55 79.54
C ARG A 508 15.34 31.31 78.54
N ALA A 509 16.12 30.58 77.72
CA ALA A 509 16.68 31.12 76.49
C ALA A 509 15.58 31.20 75.42
N GLU A 510 15.60 32.24 74.59
CA GLU A 510 14.71 32.32 73.43
C GLU A 510 15.09 31.22 72.42
N PRO A 511 14.13 30.41 71.95
CA PRO A 511 14.40 29.38 70.95
C PRO A 511 14.86 30.04 69.63
N GLY A 512 16.03 29.65 69.11
CA GLY A 512 16.46 30.02 67.76
C GLY A 512 17.69 30.93 67.63
N THR A 513 18.48 31.15 68.69
CA THR A 513 19.80 31.82 68.53
C THR A 513 20.76 30.88 67.77
N PRO A 514 21.32 31.30 66.62
CA PRO A 514 22.23 30.45 65.85
C PRO A 514 23.51 30.17 66.63
N LEU A 515 24.02 28.93 66.53
CA LEU A 515 25.30 28.53 67.11
C LEU A 515 26.42 28.91 66.16
N HIS A 516 27.53 29.41 66.70
CA HIS A 516 28.67 29.86 65.90
C HIS A 516 29.88 28.94 66.13
N PRO A 517 30.85 28.88 65.20
CA PRO A 517 32.12 28.21 65.43
C PRO A 517 32.90 28.85 66.59
N VAL A 518 33.25 28.01 67.58
CA VAL A 518 34.03 28.41 68.75
C VAL A 518 35.33 27.60 68.80
N ASP A 519 36.46 28.29 68.92
CA ASP A 519 37.78 27.68 69.13
C ASP A 519 37.89 27.13 70.57
N LEU A 520 37.87 25.81 70.71
CA LEU A 520 37.92 25.19 72.04
C LEU A 520 39.24 25.44 72.76
N ARG A 521 40.38 25.46 72.07
CA ARG A 521 41.68 25.65 72.74
C ARG A 521 41.74 27.05 73.37
N GLN A 522 41.24 28.07 72.67
CA GLN A 522 41.14 29.43 73.19
C GLN A 522 40.17 29.50 74.37
N THR A 523 38.99 28.88 74.28
CA THR A 523 38.00 28.91 75.37
C THR A 523 38.49 28.16 76.62
N PHE A 524 39.22 27.05 76.47
CA PHE A 524 39.85 26.35 77.60
C PHE A 524 40.91 27.23 78.29
N ASN A 525 41.76 27.91 77.51
CA ASN A 525 42.73 28.85 78.08
C ASN A 525 42.06 30.01 78.82
N ALA A 526 40.99 30.58 78.25
CA ALA A 526 40.22 31.64 78.89
C ALA A 526 39.55 31.17 80.18
N ALA A 527 38.95 29.97 80.18
CA ALA A 527 38.35 29.37 81.37
C ALA A 527 39.41 29.07 82.45
N TRP A 528 40.60 28.62 82.06
CA TRP A 528 41.70 28.35 82.97
C TRP A 528 42.23 29.63 83.64
N GLU A 529 42.42 30.71 82.89
CA GLU A 529 42.90 31.99 83.43
C GLU A 529 41.90 32.62 84.42
N LEU A 530 40.59 32.47 84.18
CA LEU A 530 39.55 32.87 85.14
C LEU A 530 39.70 32.16 86.50
N LEU A 531 40.30 30.97 86.51
CA LEU A 531 40.57 30.18 87.71
C LEU A 531 42.00 30.39 88.26
N SER A 532 42.71 31.42 87.81
CA SER A 532 44.10 31.73 88.22
C SER A 532 44.31 31.81 89.73
N MET A 533 43.38 32.41 90.46
CA MET A 533 43.44 32.50 91.92
C MET A 533 43.28 31.15 92.63
N ARG A 534 42.79 30.11 91.95
CA ARG A 534 42.65 28.74 92.48
C ARG A 534 43.78 27.82 92.05
N HIS A 535 44.13 27.81 90.77
CA HIS A 535 45.12 26.84 90.26
C HIS A 535 46.58 27.25 90.56
N LYS A 536 46.91 28.56 90.59
CA LYS A 536 48.29 29.01 90.87
C LYS A 536 48.78 28.60 92.27
N PRO A 537 48.01 28.79 93.37
CA PRO A 537 48.40 28.32 94.70
C PRO A 537 48.52 26.80 94.82
N GLN A 538 47.69 26.06 94.09
CA GLN A 538 47.68 24.59 94.09
C GLN A 538 48.75 23.97 93.18
N GLN A 539 49.54 24.79 92.48
CA GLN A 539 50.47 24.36 91.43
C GLN A 539 49.78 23.50 90.36
N GLY A 540 48.54 23.85 90.02
CA GLY A 540 47.74 23.12 89.05
C GLY A 540 48.26 23.31 87.62
N THR A 541 48.29 22.24 86.84
CA THR A 541 48.69 22.24 85.43
C THR A 541 47.58 21.72 84.54
N LEU A 542 47.33 22.44 83.44
CA LEU A 542 46.39 22.06 82.39
C LEU A 542 47.17 21.67 81.13
N THR A 543 47.00 20.43 80.68
CA THR A 543 47.59 19.95 79.42
C THR A 543 46.51 19.93 78.34
N LEU A 544 46.73 20.68 77.25
CA LEU A 544 45.83 20.73 76.09
C LEU A 544 46.52 20.16 74.84
N PRO A 545 45.81 19.47 73.92
CA PRO A 545 46.41 18.99 72.68
C PRO A 545 46.78 20.14 71.74
N ASP A 546 47.91 20.06 71.03
CA ASP A 546 48.51 21.17 70.27
C ASP A 546 47.63 21.77 69.15
N ARG A 547 46.77 20.95 68.53
CA ARG A 547 45.96 21.36 67.39
C ARG A 547 44.60 21.91 67.83
N SER A 548 44.29 23.16 67.52
CA SER A 548 42.96 23.72 67.81
C SER A 548 41.83 23.00 67.04
N VAL A 549 40.65 22.91 67.66
CA VAL A 549 39.42 22.31 67.10
C VAL A 549 38.24 23.25 67.33
N TRP A 550 37.39 23.38 66.32
CA TRP A 550 36.24 24.26 66.31
C TRP A 550 34.94 23.46 66.49
N VAL A 551 34.05 23.98 67.34
CA VAL A 551 32.74 23.37 67.61
C VAL A 551 31.62 24.38 67.47
N ALA A 552 30.45 23.92 67.03
CA ALA A 552 29.27 24.79 66.98
C ALA A 552 28.72 25.02 68.39
N GLY A 553 28.71 26.28 68.84
CA GLY A 553 28.23 26.62 70.18
C GLY A 553 28.14 28.12 70.47
N ASP A 554 27.94 28.44 71.75
CA ASP A 554 28.00 29.80 72.30
C ASP A 554 29.23 29.86 73.21
N GLU A 555 30.19 30.73 72.88
CA GLU A 555 31.48 30.81 73.56
C GLU A 555 31.33 31.03 75.07
N VAL A 556 30.42 31.92 75.49
CA VAL A 556 30.21 32.26 76.90
C VAL A 556 29.63 31.06 77.66
N ARG A 557 28.68 30.35 77.04
CA ARG A 557 28.06 29.16 77.67
C ARG A 557 29.04 28.00 77.74
N ILE A 558 29.83 27.76 76.70
CA ILE A 558 30.90 26.75 76.72
C ILE A 558 31.89 27.10 77.82
N GLN A 559 32.37 28.34 77.87
CA GLN A 559 33.29 28.81 78.92
C GLN A 559 32.71 28.60 80.33
N GLN A 560 31.41 28.83 80.53
CA GLN A 560 30.74 28.58 81.82
C GLN A 560 30.70 27.10 82.19
N VAL A 561 30.41 26.21 81.23
CA VAL A 561 30.48 24.76 81.44
C VAL A 561 31.91 24.36 81.83
N LEU A 562 32.91 24.87 81.11
CA LEU A 562 34.32 24.57 81.37
C LEU A 562 34.78 25.08 82.74
N VAL A 563 34.44 26.31 83.13
CA VAL A 563 34.77 26.84 84.46
C VAL A 563 34.20 25.96 85.57
N ASN A 564 32.96 25.49 85.44
CA ASN A 564 32.36 24.60 86.44
C ASN A 564 33.03 23.23 86.49
N VAL A 565 33.34 22.64 85.34
CA VAL A 565 34.01 21.33 85.28
C VAL A 565 35.45 21.42 85.80
N LEU A 566 36.21 22.41 85.36
CA LEU A 566 37.60 22.63 85.80
C LEU A 566 37.69 23.03 87.28
N ALA A 567 36.75 23.84 87.78
CA ALA A 567 36.68 24.15 89.21
C ALA A 567 36.36 22.90 90.04
N ASN A 568 35.47 22.02 89.54
CA ASN A 568 35.21 20.74 90.20
C ASN A 568 36.44 19.82 90.20
N ALA A 569 37.21 19.80 89.13
CA ALA A 569 38.48 19.04 89.06
C ALA A 569 39.55 19.59 90.02
N LEU A 570 39.72 20.91 90.08
CA LEU A 570 40.63 21.56 91.06
C LEU A 570 40.21 21.32 92.50
N ASP A 571 38.90 21.38 92.80
CA ASP A 571 38.39 21.09 94.14
C ASP A 571 38.62 19.63 94.55
N ALA A 572 38.66 18.69 93.59
CA ALA A 572 38.94 17.27 93.85
C ALA A 572 40.45 16.99 94.04
N CYS A 573 41.33 17.87 93.56
CA CYS A 573 42.79 17.73 93.59
C CYS A 573 43.44 18.90 94.36
N PRO A 574 43.48 18.86 95.70
CA PRO A 574 43.89 20.02 96.50
C PRO A 574 45.37 20.42 96.37
N VAL A 575 46.25 19.52 95.90
CA VAL A 575 47.70 19.77 95.73
C VAL A 575 48.19 19.17 94.42
N ALA A 576 48.95 19.95 93.63
CA ALA A 576 49.54 19.54 92.35
C ALA A 576 48.50 18.93 91.39
N ALA A 577 47.37 19.63 91.21
CA ALA A 577 46.29 19.20 90.33
C ALA A 577 46.79 19.06 88.89
N LYS A 578 46.61 17.90 88.29
CA LYS A 578 46.90 17.65 86.88
C LYS A 578 45.60 17.39 86.16
N ILE A 579 45.26 18.28 85.23
CA ILE A 579 44.08 18.15 84.40
C ILE A 579 44.56 17.95 82.97
N ASP A 580 44.29 16.77 82.44
CA ASP A 580 44.66 16.40 81.08
C ASP A 580 43.39 16.38 80.22
N VAL A 581 43.44 17.16 79.13
CA VAL A 581 42.34 17.24 78.16
C VAL A 581 42.74 16.49 76.90
N HIS A 582 41.86 15.60 76.46
CA HIS A 582 41.98 14.93 75.18
C HIS A 582 40.71 15.13 74.37
N TRP A 583 40.82 15.30 73.06
CA TRP A 583 39.66 15.33 72.18
C TRP A 583 39.77 14.26 71.11
N GLN A 584 38.65 13.63 70.81
CA GLN A 584 38.51 12.58 69.79
C GLN A 584 37.34 12.92 68.89
N ALA A 585 37.61 12.99 67.59
CA ALA A 585 36.57 13.15 66.58
C ALA A 585 35.93 11.79 66.29
N GLU A 586 34.60 11.73 66.39
CA GLU A 586 33.78 10.57 66.03
C GLU A 586 32.73 11.03 65.01
N GLY A 587 33.07 10.91 63.72
CA GLY A 587 32.21 11.36 62.63
C GLY A 587 32.01 12.88 62.65
N SER A 588 30.76 13.32 62.78
CA SER A 588 30.38 14.75 62.85
C SER A 588 30.38 15.32 64.28
N ARG A 589 30.86 14.56 65.27
CA ARG A 589 30.90 14.97 66.68
C ARG A 589 32.31 14.93 67.24
N LEU A 590 32.58 15.85 68.17
CA LEU A 590 33.81 15.89 68.95
C LEU A 590 33.52 15.50 70.39
N CYS A 591 34.21 14.48 70.89
CA CYS A 591 34.20 14.12 72.30
C CYS A 591 35.44 14.70 72.98
N VAL A 592 35.22 15.56 73.98
CA VAL A 592 36.26 16.18 74.80
C VAL A 592 36.27 15.52 76.17
N PHE A 593 37.36 14.82 76.47
CA PHE A 593 37.61 14.12 77.72
C PHE A 593 38.46 15.02 78.62
N ILE A 594 37.92 15.41 79.77
CA ILE A 594 38.60 16.21 80.78
C ILE A 594 38.83 15.30 81.97
N SER A 595 40.07 14.90 82.20
CA SER A 595 40.43 13.97 83.28
C SER A 595 41.30 14.66 84.31
N ASP A 596 41.07 14.36 85.58
CA ASP A 596 41.91 14.82 86.68
C ASP A 596 42.72 13.67 87.31
N ASN A 597 43.67 14.01 88.16
CA ASN A 597 44.44 13.06 88.97
C ASN A 597 43.84 12.82 90.38
N GLY A 598 42.56 13.10 90.57
CA GLY A 598 41.84 12.99 91.84
C GLY A 598 41.28 11.59 92.12
N PRO A 599 40.53 11.41 93.22
CA PRO A 599 40.09 10.08 93.69
C PRO A 599 38.99 9.42 92.85
N GLY A 600 38.48 10.09 91.81
CA GLY A 600 37.39 9.57 90.98
C GLY A 600 36.00 9.88 91.51
N TRP A 601 34.99 9.34 90.83
CA TRP A 601 33.59 9.55 91.20
C TRP A 601 33.17 8.68 92.39
N PRO A 602 32.41 9.21 93.36
CA PRO A 602 31.82 8.41 94.44
C PRO A 602 30.81 7.40 93.86
N GLY A 603 31.10 6.11 93.94
CA GLY A 603 30.32 5.06 93.28
C GLY A 603 28.83 5.01 93.65
N ALA A 604 28.49 5.38 94.90
CA ALA A 604 27.09 5.42 95.36
C ALA A 604 26.28 6.59 94.78
N LEU A 605 26.93 7.69 94.42
CA LEU A 605 26.26 8.92 93.96
C LEU A 605 26.24 9.05 92.43
N LEU A 606 27.04 8.26 91.71
CA LEU A 606 27.21 8.34 90.26
C LEU A 606 25.89 8.47 89.45
N PRO A 607 24.82 7.71 89.73
CA PRO A 607 23.55 7.80 88.98
C PRO A 607 22.78 9.11 89.23
N SER A 608 23.11 9.82 90.30
CA SER A 608 22.43 11.03 90.77
C SER A 608 23.26 12.30 90.62
N LEU A 609 24.57 12.23 90.37
CA LEU A 609 25.45 13.42 90.29
C LEU A 609 25.05 14.43 89.21
N LEU A 610 24.32 13.99 88.18
CA LEU A 610 23.80 14.86 87.13
C LEU A 610 22.42 15.46 87.47
N LYS A 611 21.79 15.03 88.57
CA LYS A 611 20.52 15.57 89.06
C LYS A 611 20.76 16.82 89.93
N PRO A 612 19.91 17.85 89.83
CA PRO A 612 20.02 19.04 90.68
C PRO A 612 20.03 18.68 92.17
N PHE A 613 20.77 19.45 92.96
CA PHE A 613 20.88 19.30 94.42
C PHE A 613 21.59 18.03 94.92
N THR A 614 22.30 17.33 94.04
CA THR A 614 23.16 16.20 94.43
C THR A 614 24.60 16.69 94.58
N THR A 615 25.14 16.66 95.79
CA THR A 615 26.52 17.06 96.10
C THR A 615 27.21 16.01 96.96
N SER A 616 28.51 15.82 96.76
CA SER A 616 29.38 15.05 97.65
C SER A 616 30.30 15.96 98.48
N LYS A 617 30.10 17.28 98.43
CA LYS A 617 30.88 18.30 99.14
C LYS A 617 30.09 18.83 100.34
N ASP A 618 30.76 19.08 101.46
CA ASP A 618 30.15 19.64 102.68
C ASP A 618 29.62 21.06 102.49
N VAL A 619 30.12 21.79 101.47
CA VAL A 619 29.68 23.14 101.12
C VAL A 619 29.52 23.26 99.61
N GLY A 620 28.28 23.23 99.13
CA GLY A 620 27.93 23.48 97.73
C GLY A 620 26.53 22.96 97.39
N LEU A 621 25.74 23.72 96.64
CA LEU A 621 24.32 23.43 96.37
C LEU A 621 24.06 22.20 95.46
N GLY A 622 25.10 21.55 94.91
CA GLY A 622 24.92 20.38 94.04
C GLY A 622 24.23 20.67 92.69
N ILE A 623 24.24 21.93 92.24
CA ILE A 623 23.54 22.37 91.01
C ILE A 623 24.51 22.46 89.82
N GLY A 624 25.81 22.56 90.06
CA GLY A 624 26.82 22.86 89.03
C GLY A 624 26.79 21.93 87.82
N LEU A 625 26.86 20.61 88.02
CA LEU A 625 26.83 19.65 86.91
C LEU A 625 25.45 19.57 86.23
N SER A 626 24.35 19.74 86.98
CA SER A 626 23.00 19.76 86.40
C SER A 626 22.75 20.97 85.48
N ILE A 627 23.35 22.13 85.79
CA ILE A 627 23.37 23.29 84.89
C ILE A 627 24.20 22.98 83.65
N CYS A 628 25.36 22.34 83.81
CA CYS A 628 26.18 21.94 82.67
C CYS A 628 25.42 20.99 81.72
N VAL A 629 24.67 20.02 82.23
CA VAL A 629 23.82 19.14 81.40
C VAL A 629 22.78 19.94 80.62
N SER A 630 22.10 20.88 81.27
CA SER A 630 21.11 21.73 80.61
C SER A 630 21.73 22.63 79.53
N LEU A 631 22.90 23.22 79.79
CA LEU A 631 23.60 24.07 78.82
C LEU A 631 24.10 23.26 77.62
N MET A 632 24.62 22.05 77.86
CA MET A 632 25.08 21.16 76.80
C MET A 632 23.91 20.72 75.90
N MET A 633 22.77 20.33 76.47
CA MET A 633 21.58 19.98 75.68
C MET A 633 21.07 21.14 74.83
N GLN A 634 21.14 22.38 75.33
CA GLN A 634 20.76 23.58 74.58
C GLN A 634 21.68 23.88 73.39
N MET A 635 22.93 23.42 73.42
CA MET A 635 23.89 23.55 72.32
C MET A 635 23.92 22.27 71.45
N ASN A 636 22.88 21.44 71.51
CA ASN A 636 22.78 20.15 70.84
C ASN A 636 23.94 19.18 71.15
N GLY A 637 24.56 19.36 72.32
CA GLY A 637 25.64 18.54 72.85
C GLY A 637 25.20 17.67 74.03
N GLU A 638 26.13 16.92 74.59
CA GLU A 638 25.88 16.00 75.71
C GLU A 638 27.00 16.07 76.76
N LEU A 639 26.67 15.88 78.04
CA LEU A 639 27.63 15.73 79.13
C LEU A 639 27.48 14.35 79.76
N ARG A 640 28.58 13.62 79.87
CA ARG A 640 28.65 12.31 80.53
C ARG A 640 29.76 12.29 81.57
N LEU A 641 29.59 11.43 82.57
CA LEU A 641 30.63 11.13 83.56
C LEU A 641 31.27 9.80 83.19
N ALA A 642 32.60 9.76 83.17
CA ALA A 642 33.42 8.60 82.89
C ALA A 642 34.56 8.49 83.90
N SER A 643 35.33 7.41 83.87
CA SER A 643 36.55 7.28 84.68
C SER A 643 37.71 6.84 83.80
N THR A 644 38.91 7.32 84.13
CA THR A 644 40.14 6.88 83.46
C THR A 644 40.43 5.41 83.82
N PRO A 645 41.33 4.71 83.10
CA PRO A 645 41.79 3.37 83.50
C PRO A 645 42.38 3.32 84.92
N GLY A 646 42.93 4.43 85.42
CA GLY A 646 43.40 4.61 86.80
C GLY A 646 42.31 4.89 87.83
N ARG A 647 41.03 4.89 87.40
CA ARG A 647 39.82 5.21 88.18
C ARG A 647 39.69 6.66 88.64
N ASN A 648 40.45 7.59 88.06
CA ASN A 648 40.26 9.02 88.29
C ASN A 648 38.99 9.53 87.60
N ALA A 649 38.54 10.73 87.98
CA ALA A 649 37.32 11.30 87.43
C ALA A 649 37.60 11.83 86.01
N CYS A 650 36.66 11.54 85.11
CA CYS A 650 36.67 12.05 83.75
C CYS A 650 35.28 12.60 83.42
N VAL A 651 35.22 13.81 82.89
CA VAL A 651 34.00 14.36 82.30
C VAL A 651 34.14 14.34 80.79
N VAL A 652 33.13 13.82 80.10
CA VAL A 652 33.08 13.76 78.64
C VAL A 652 32.04 14.76 78.16
N LEU A 653 32.50 15.75 77.40
CA LEU A 653 31.65 16.73 76.73
C LEU A 653 31.60 16.40 75.25
N GLN A 654 30.39 16.24 74.70
CA GLN A 654 30.19 15.99 73.28
C GLN A 654 29.61 17.22 72.59
N PHE A 655 30.27 17.66 71.52
CA PHE A 655 29.86 18.78 70.68
C PHE A 655 29.72 18.34 69.22
N ASN A 656 29.04 19.14 68.40
CA ASN A 656 29.05 18.97 66.95
C ASN A 656 30.29 19.69 66.37
N LEU A 657 31.03 18.99 65.51
CA LEU A 657 32.17 19.55 64.79
C LEU A 657 31.70 20.57 63.77
N THR A 658 32.47 21.64 63.59
CA THR A 658 32.24 22.65 62.56
C THR A 658 33.58 23.09 61.98
N ASP A 659 33.63 23.44 60.70
CA ASP A 659 34.81 24.06 60.11
C ASP A 659 34.78 25.58 60.32
N VAL A 660 35.95 26.23 60.32
CA VAL A 660 36.08 27.69 60.42
C VAL A 660 35.43 28.37 59.20
N ASN A 661 35.38 27.66 58.07
CA ASN A 661 34.84 28.15 56.81
C ASN A 661 33.32 27.92 56.63
N ASP A 662 32.64 27.27 57.58
CA ASP A 662 31.19 27.00 57.50
C ASP A 662 30.32 28.19 57.98
N VAL A 663 30.85 29.41 57.88
CA VAL A 663 30.13 30.66 58.19
C VAL A 663 30.35 31.69 57.08
N GLU A 664 29.43 31.69 56.11
CA GLU A 664 28.91 32.93 55.50
C GLU A 664 27.46 33.13 55.94
#